data_AF-A0A6A5SSZ8-F1
#
_entry.id   AF-A0A6A5SSZ8-F1
#
_cell.length_a   1.000
_cell.length_b   1.000
_cell.length_c   1.000
_cell.angle_alpha   90.00
_cell.angle_beta   90.00
_cell.angle_gamma   90.00
#
_symmetry.space_group_name_H-M   'P 1'
#
loop_
_entity.id
_entity.type
_entity.pdbx_description
1 polymer ?
#
loop_
_entity_poly.entity_id
_entity_poly.type
_entity_poly.pdbx_seq_one_letter_code
_entity_poly.pdbx_strand_id
1 'polypeptide(L)'
;MNTKQAACLSCRKSKIKCRREEGAPICERCQSVGVECVIPEFHIGRQKGVKNKRSGLEKAIYQVEEAIKKRRLDDVSSQSTLQHLQKLLDEAQGEDGFTQEHATESSLDGHGRLSAKDIARTSSDDQLAVEDVENPLQLLARASDLRIATPQSHHHSSGTPEGRFNGSEQSAFLDVHRFFLPMKASLDQGPGLDPIDVGLVTVDEAEMLLQYFHKKLAHTRWGLDPLVHTLPFVRTRSAFLFTTLLAMTAIFLPETSSLAKRLLLHRRFLAEQIIVRKFSSVEIVLAFMVSIPWMPSGSHASDDDTSLYLATALSIALDLSLDKVITPSVSFDQELIRQIPKAQCLHARKALAMDGFEDVETTSEWGQRLLRRRERVWIALFVLERGVCLARGRSYCVPKTSLIQHSNKWHYHTYADAQDGPLASMAVLRRDLDDLFTEVRTRCDTYRPVNPGPKIAQEIDESIESFFEAWSRAWPSVISDPESKTLPPYVEILITHTRLSTYSMLLNHPSAPPEVKRSFRKSALSSALNVMRVAIQGESRLKSMPNNTVTMICFAASVALALSAPVPVPEKPGDMKSLAPSVRHLIEDTATVLERIGSTPSHRNGASVVYGRFLRVLVKQAPDIDQRPLRMPSRDPTPSIGIPELISPSPNVDGTLVPSTSHHLGQDPLSSGYWPDTLDFSAMSYNEINETVTSADLFSTALLDLPWDDSNPLWTDWMNLPDFNYA
;
A
#
# COMPACT_ATOMS: atom_id res chain seq x y z
N MET A 1 14.97 -39.90 51.28
CA MET A 1 14.97 -40.03 49.80
C MET A 1 13.79 -40.91 49.44
N ASN A 2 12.72 -40.35 48.87
CA ASN A 2 11.46 -41.06 48.64
C ASN A 2 11.48 -41.62 47.21
N THR A 3 11.89 -42.88 47.04
CA THR A 3 11.95 -43.56 45.73
C THR A 3 10.53 -43.77 45.22
N LYS A 4 10.12 -42.99 44.21
CA LYS A 4 8.79 -43.05 43.59
C LYS A 4 8.56 -44.43 42.93
N GLN A 5 8.02 -45.41 43.65
CA GLN A 5 7.65 -46.70 43.10
C GLN A 5 6.37 -46.61 42.25
N ALA A 6 6.29 -47.40 41.17
CA ALA A 6 5.13 -47.47 40.29
C ALA A 6 3.92 -48.13 40.98
N ALA A 7 2.70 -47.70 40.63
CA ALA A 7 1.46 -48.35 41.06
C ALA A 7 1.35 -49.78 40.47
N CYS A 8 0.80 -50.72 41.25
CA CYS A 8 0.57 -52.10 40.78
C CYS A 8 -0.50 -52.16 39.66
N LEU A 9 -0.50 -53.24 38.88
CA LEU A 9 -1.40 -53.42 37.74
C LEU A 9 -2.89 -53.41 38.14
N SER A 10 -3.23 -53.99 39.30
CA SER A 10 -4.62 -54.03 39.80
C SER A 10 -5.16 -52.64 40.15
N CYS A 11 -4.39 -51.82 40.87
CA CYS A 11 -4.76 -50.44 41.18
C CYS A 11 -4.81 -49.55 39.92
N ARG A 12 -3.91 -49.79 38.96
CA ARG A 12 -3.90 -49.09 37.66
C ARG A 12 -5.13 -49.42 36.82
N LYS A 13 -5.55 -50.70 36.75
CA LYS A 13 -6.74 -51.14 36.02
C LYS A 13 -8.02 -50.54 36.62
N SER A 14 -8.08 -50.43 37.94
CA SER A 14 -9.21 -49.79 38.64
C SER A 14 -9.14 -48.27 38.72
N LYS A 15 -8.10 -47.64 38.15
CA LYS A 15 -7.86 -46.17 38.17
C LYS A 15 -7.92 -45.54 39.58
N ILE A 16 -7.40 -46.23 40.59
CA ILE A 16 -7.35 -45.71 41.96
C ILE A 16 -5.93 -45.65 42.51
N LYS A 17 -5.74 -44.86 43.57
CA LYS A 17 -4.42 -44.61 44.18
C LYS A 17 -3.88 -45.89 44.83
N CYS A 18 -2.68 -46.31 44.41
CA CYS A 18 -1.96 -47.41 45.03
C CYS A 18 -1.16 -46.88 46.22
N ARG A 19 -1.50 -47.31 47.45
CA ARG A 19 -0.77 -46.99 48.69
C ARG A 19 -0.03 -48.24 49.18
N ARG A 20 1.26 -48.09 49.44
CA ARG A 20 2.16 -49.16 49.89
C ARG A 20 3.15 -48.56 50.88
N GLU A 21 3.38 -49.26 51.98
CA GLU A 21 4.39 -48.93 52.98
C GLU A 21 5.79 -49.36 52.51
N GLU A 22 6.84 -48.66 52.95
CA GLU A 22 8.22 -48.95 52.53
C GLU A 22 8.60 -50.40 52.90
N GLY A 23 8.99 -51.20 51.89
CA GLY A 23 9.38 -52.60 52.05
C GLY A 23 8.25 -53.64 51.95
N ALA A 24 6.98 -53.22 51.86
CA ALA A 24 5.86 -54.16 51.74
C ALA A 24 5.72 -54.72 50.30
N PRO A 25 5.63 -56.05 50.10
CA PRO A 25 5.52 -56.65 48.76
C PRO A 25 4.15 -56.35 48.10
N ILE A 26 3.10 -56.21 48.91
CA ILE A 26 1.70 -56.04 48.47
C ILE A 26 1.22 -54.64 48.91
N CYS A 27 0.39 -53.98 48.09
CA CYS A 27 -0.22 -52.69 48.46
C CYS A 27 -1.48 -52.88 49.31
N GLU A 28 -1.84 -51.89 50.13
CA GLU A 28 -2.95 -51.96 51.12
C GLU A 28 -4.25 -52.51 50.51
N ARG A 29 -4.61 -52.04 49.31
CA ARG A 29 -5.82 -52.51 48.62
C ARG A 29 -5.72 -53.95 48.14
N CYS A 30 -4.60 -54.33 47.53
CA CYS A 30 -4.50 -55.69 46.99
C CYS A 30 -4.48 -56.71 48.13
N GLN A 31 -3.95 -56.32 49.29
CA GLN A 31 -4.03 -57.10 50.51
C GLN A 31 -5.47 -57.21 51.03
N SER A 32 -6.23 -56.12 51.09
CA SER A 32 -7.62 -56.14 51.60
C SER A 32 -8.60 -56.85 50.67
N VAL A 33 -8.40 -56.78 49.36
CA VAL A 33 -9.28 -57.39 48.35
C VAL A 33 -8.83 -58.82 47.98
N GLY A 34 -7.68 -59.27 48.46
CA GLY A 34 -7.15 -60.61 48.18
C GLY A 34 -6.82 -60.83 46.69
N VAL A 35 -6.33 -59.79 46.01
CA VAL A 35 -6.00 -59.82 44.57
C VAL A 35 -4.51 -59.68 44.33
N GLU A 36 -4.03 -60.28 43.24
CA GLU A 36 -2.62 -60.31 42.90
C GLU A 36 -2.03 -58.90 42.68
N CYS A 37 -0.90 -58.61 43.35
CA CYS A 37 -0.29 -57.28 43.39
C CYS A 37 1.04 -57.23 42.62
N VAL A 38 0.96 -57.31 41.29
CA VAL A 38 2.15 -57.28 40.43
C VAL A 38 2.61 -55.85 40.15
N ILE A 39 3.89 -55.57 40.40
CA ILE A 39 4.56 -54.31 40.05
C ILE A 39 5.27 -54.52 38.69
N PRO A 40 5.02 -53.68 37.67
CA PRO A 40 5.80 -53.76 36.44
C PRO A 40 7.25 -53.30 36.69
N GLU A 41 8.23 -54.07 36.19
CA GLU A 41 9.67 -53.81 36.36
C GLU A 41 10.19 -52.54 35.67
N PHE A 42 9.34 -51.85 34.89
CA PHE A 42 9.71 -50.70 34.10
C PHE A 42 8.76 -49.51 34.33
N HIS A 43 9.34 -48.33 34.57
CA HIS A 43 8.61 -47.07 34.63
C HIS A 43 8.12 -46.69 33.23
N ILE A 44 6.92 -47.14 32.87
CA ILE A 44 6.20 -46.61 31.70
C ILE A 44 5.70 -45.20 32.06
N GLY A 45 6.57 -44.21 31.91
CA GLY A 45 6.13 -42.82 31.73
C GLY A 45 5.21 -42.71 30.52
N ARG A 46 4.49 -41.59 30.41
CA ARG A 46 3.66 -41.25 29.24
C ARG A 46 4.55 -41.21 27.99
N GLN A 47 4.57 -42.29 27.21
CA GLN A 47 5.16 -42.27 25.86
C GLN A 47 4.34 -41.29 25.00
N LYS A 48 5.02 -40.26 24.46
CA LYS A 48 4.58 -39.55 23.26
C LYS A 48 4.57 -40.58 22.13
N GLY A 49 3.41 -40.81 21.52
CA GLY A 49 3.29 -41.67 20.33
C GLY A 49 2.58 -43.01 20.58
N VAL A 50 1.33 -42.99 21.04
CA VAL A 50 0.42 -44.13 20.78
C VAL A 50 -0.12 -43.91 19.38
N LYS A 51 0.24 -44.79 18.45
CA LYS A 51 -0.38 -44.89 17.12
C LYS A 51 -1.89 -45.10 17.31
N ASN A 52 -2.66 -44.02 17.26
CA ASN A 52 -4.09 -44.09 16.97
C ASN A 52 -4.19 -44.73 15.59
N LYS A 53 -4.77 -45.92 15.52
CA LYS A 53 -4.89 -46.75 14.30
C LYS A 53 -5.68 -46.10 13.16
N ARG A 54 -6.22 -44.89 13.34
CA ARG A 54 -6.83 -44.05 12.29
C ARG A 54 -6.47 -42.59 12.55
N SER A 55 -5.72 -41.97 11.64
CA SER A 55 -5.38 -40.55 11.69
C SER A 55 -5.65 -39.90 10.34
N GLY A 56 -6.14 -38.65 10.35
CA GLY A 56 -6.48 -37.92 9.14
C GLY A 56 -7.77 -38.42 8.49
N LEU A 57 -7.72 -38.61 7.17
CA LEU A 57 -8.87 -38.88 6.31
C LEU A 57 -9.68 -40.13 6.73
N GLU A 58 -9.03 -41.20 7.21
CA GLU A 58 -9.73 -42.41 7.67
C GLU A 58 -10.61 -42.19 8.90
N LYS A 59 -10.25 -41.23 9.77
CA LYS A 59 -11.07 -40.87 10.92
C LYS A 59 -12.27 -40.03 10.49
N ALA A 60 -12.09 -39.16 9.49
CA ALA A 60 -13.17 -38.38 8.90
C ALA A 60 -14.18 -39.28 8.15
N ILE A 61 -13.69 -40.25 7.37
CA ILE A 61 -14.54 -41.23 6.68
C ILE A 61 -15.35 -42.05 7.68
N TYR A 62 -14.72 -42.56 8.74
CA TYR A 62 -15.43 -43.31 9.78
C TYR A 62 -16.50 -42.47 10.49
N GLN A 63 -16.22 -41.18 10.77
CA GLN A 63 -17.21 -40.27 11.38
C GLN A 63 -18.38 -39.96 10.45
N VAL A 64 -18.12 -39.86 9.14
CA VAL A 64 -19.17 -39.67 8.12
C VAL A 64 -20.02 -40.94 7.99
N GLU A 65 -19.40 -42.13 7.96
CA GLU A 65 -20.12 -43.41 7.93
C GLU A 65 -21.00 -43.62 9.18
N GLU A 66 -20.51 -43.23 10.35
CA GLU A 66 -21.25 -43.33 11.61
C GLU A 66 -22.41 -42.32 11.66
N ALA A 67 -22.22 -41.11 11.13
CA ALA A 67 -23.28 -40.10 11.00
C ALA A 67 -24.37 -40.51 9.99
N ILE A 68 -24.03 -41.18 8.89
CA ILE A 68 -24.98 -41.71 7.91
C ILE A 68 -25.79 -42.87 8.51
N LYS A 69 -25.15 -43.76 9.28
CA LYS A 69 -25.86 -44.83 10.01
C LYS A 69 -26.84 -44.28 11.04
N LYS A 70 -26.49 -43.18 11.72
CA LYS A 70 -27.34 -42.54 12.71
C LYS A 70 -28.55 -41.85 12.08
N ARG A 71 -28.37 -41.19 10.91
CA ARG A 71 -29.49 -40.61 10.14
C ARG A 71 -30.49 -41.66 9.64
N ARG A 72 -30.06 -42.87 9.30
CA ARG A 72 -30.98 -43.96 8.90
C ARG A 72 -31.86 -44.48 10.04
N LEU A 73 -31.47 -44.25 11.31
CA LEU A 73 -32.28 -44.61 12.47
C LEU A 73 -33.27 -43.50 12.87
N ASP A 74 -32.94 -42.23 12.61
CA ASP A 74 -33.79 -41.07 12.92
C ASP A 74 -34.92 -40.84 11.88
N ASP A 75 -34.82 -41.43 10.68
CA ASP A 75 -35.82 -41.31 9.59
C ASP A 75 -37.21 -41.86 9.97
N VAL A 76 -37.25 -42.79 10.93
CA VAL A 76 -38.50 -43.34 11.50
C VAL A 76 -39.19 -42.35 12.45
N SER A 77 -38.44 -41.45 13.09
CA SER A 77 -38.97 -40.40 13.98
C SER A 77 -39.44 -39.15 13.21
N SER A 78 -38.90 -38.92 12.01
CA SER A 78 -39.28 -37.77 11.17
C SER A 78 -40.66 -37.93 10.54
N GLN A 79 -41.09 -39.17 10.24
CA GLN A 79 -42.42 -39.44 9.69
C GLN A 79 -43.57 -39.18 10.68
N SER A 80 -43.40 -39.51 11.96
CA SER A 80 -44.44 -39.22 12.98
C SER A 80 -44.58 -37.72 13.26
N THR A 81 -43.48 -36.98 13.14
CA THR A 81 -43.44 -35.52 13.36
C THR A 81 -44.07 -34.78 12.18
N LEU A 82 -43.86 -35.25 10.95
CA LEU A 82 -44.53 -34.71 9.75
C LEU A 82 -46.03 -34.98 9.73
N GLN A 83 -46.48 -36.16 10.16
CA GLN A 83 -47.91 -36.46 10.29
C GLN A 83 -48.60 -35.59 11.36
N HIS A 84 -47.90 -35.27 12.44
CA HIS A 84 -48.40 -34.36 13.48
C HIS A 84 -48.51 -32.90 12.98
N LEU A 85 -47.52 -32.45 12.19
CA LEU A 85 -47.52 -31.11 11.60
C LEU A 85 -48.55 -30.94 10.48
N GLN A 86 -48.79 -31.96 9.66
CA GLN A 86 -49.87 -31.94 8.66
C GLN A 86 -51.26 -31.84 9.30
N LYS A 87 -51.47 -32.52 10.43
CA LYS A 87 -52.73 -32.45 11.16
C LYS A 87 -53.01 -31.04 11.73
N LEU A 88 -51.96 -30.36 12.21
CA LEU A 88 -52.06 -28.98 12.71
C LEU A 88 -52.28 -27.95 11.58
N LEU A 89 -51.82 -28.25 10.36
CA LEU A 89 -52.03 -27.40 9.18
C LEU A 89 -53.46 -27.52 8.62
N ASP A 90 -54.04 -28.72 8.61
CA ASP A 90 -55.44 -28.94 8.21
C ASP A 90 -56.43 -28.32 9.21
N GLU A 91 -56.07 -28.26 10.49
CA GLU A 91 -56.86 -27.59 11.54
C GLU A 91 -56.82 -26.05 11.42
N ALA A 92 -55.78 -25.48 10.78
CA ALA A 92 -55.61 -24.04 10.62
C ALA A 92 -56.22 -23.47 9.31
N GLN A 93 -56.56 -24.31 8.33
CA GLN A 93 -57.11 -23.89 7.03
C GLN A 93 -58.66 -23.94 6.98
N GLY A 94 -59.32 -24.29 8.08
CA GLY A 94 -60.78 -24.41 8.17
C GLY A 94 -61.55 -23.13 8.52
N GLU A 95 -60.88 -22.02 8.83
CA GLU A 95 -61.52 -20.76 9.23
C GLU A 95 -60.97 -19.57 8.45
N ASP A 96 -61.49 -19.33 7.24
CA ASP A 96 -61.67 -17.96 6.75
C ASP A 96 -62.65 -17.90 5.58
N GLY A 97 -63.78 -17.23 5.81
CA GLY A 97 -64.80 -16.93 4.82
C GLY A 97 -65.18 -15.45 4.86
N PHE A 98 -64.96 -14.79 3.72
CA PHE A 98 -65.73 -13.68 3.13
C PHE A 98 -65.38 -12.17 3.37
N THR A 99 -65.01 -11.55 2.23
CA THR A 99 -65.40 -10.24 1.62
C THR A 99 -64.78 -8.88 2.04
N GLN A 100 -63.93 -8.37 1.12
CA GLN A 100 -64.00 -7.16 0.27
C GLN A 100 -64.42 -5.75 0.79
N GLU A 101 -63.56 -4.77 0.43
CA GLU A 101 -63.80 -3.44 -0.21
C GLU A 101 -63.49 -2.09 0.49
N HIS A 102 -62.65 -1.32 -0.23
CA HIS A 102 -62.58 0.13 -0.50
C HIS A 102 -62.14 1.22 0.53
N ALA A 103 -60.96 1.81 0.22
CA ALA A 103 -60.54 3.23 0.12
C ALA A 103 -61.15 4.34 1.01
N THR A 104 -60.30 5.23 1.59
CA THR A 104 -59.97 6.63 1.16
C THR A 104 -59.34 7.42 2.34
N GLU A 105 -58.47 8.39 2.02
CA GLU A 105 -57.69 9.29 2.91
C GLU A 105 -58.51 10.33 3.70
N SER A 106 -58.03 10.76 4.89
CA SER A 106 -57.69 12.18 5.20
C SER A 106 -57.36 12.45 6.70
N SER A 107 -56.29 13.22 6.88
CA SER A 107 -55.71 14.05 7.95
C SER A 107 -56.54 14.53 9.18
N LEU A 108 -55.94 14.52 10.39
CA LEU A 108 -55.56 15.67 11.28
C LEU A 108 -55.50 15.35 12.80
N ASP A 109 -54.44 15.88 13.43
CA ASP A 109 -54.23 16.33 14.82
C ASP A 109 -54.19 15.41 16.07
N GLY A 110 -53.10 15.58 16.84
CA GLY A 110 -53.20 15.95 18.26
C GLY A 110 -52.88 14.90 19.35
N HIS A 111 -51.68 15.01 19.93
CA HIS A 111 -51.30 14.67 21.32
C HIS A 111 -51.20 13.20 21.81
N GLY A 112 -49.95 12.77 22.00
CA GLY A 112 -49.44 12.27 23.29
C GLY A 112 -49.88 10.89 23.80
N ARG A 113 -49.10 9.84 23.49
CA ARG A 113 -48.68 8.79 24.45
C ARG A 113 -47.70 7.81 23.80
N LEU A 114 -46.53 7.65 24.42
CA LEU A 114 -45.58 6.57 24.13
C LEU A 114 -46.29 5.22 24.31
N SER A 115 -46.37 4.42 23.24
CA SER A 115 -46.88 3.05 23.28
C SER A 115 -45.91 2.13 22.52
N ALA A 116 -45.49 1.07 23.21
CA ALA A 116 -44.53 0.07 22.76
C ALA A 116 -45.11 -0.86 21.67
N LYS A 117 -45.36 -0.33 20.46
CA LYS A 117 -45.93 -1.13 19.36
C LYS A 117 -45.39 -0.87 17.95
N ASP A 118 -44.24 -0.20 17.79
CA ASP A 118 -43.61 0.00 16.47
C ASP A 118 -42.49 -0.99 16.11
N ILE A 119 -42.41 -2.15 16.77
CA ILE A 119 -41.41 -3.20 16.43
C ILE A 119 -41.96 -4.30 15.49
N ALA A 120 -43.22 -4.22 15.05
CA ALA A 120 -43.84 -5.35 14.35
C ALA A 120 -44.53 -4.98 13.03
N ARG A 121 -43.80 -4.39 12.07
CA ARG A 121 -44.18 -4.41 10.64
C ARG A 121 -42.97 -4.46 9.71
N THR A 122 -42.01 -5.36 9.98
CA THR A 122 -41.19 -5.93 8.90
C THR A 122 -41.83 -7.23 8.45
N SER A 123 -41.82 -7.44 7.15
CA SER A 123 -42.47 -8.55 6.47
C SER A 123 -42.00 -9.89 7.04
N SER A 124 -42.92 -10.85 7.10
CA SER A 124 -42.68 -12.22 7.58
C SER A 124 -41.63 -13.01 6.76
N ASP A 125 -41.07 -12.43 5.70
CA ASP A 125 -40.08 -13.05 4.81
C ASP A 125 -38.62 -12.61 5.12
N ASP A 126 -38.41 -11.53 5.90
CA ASP A 126 -37.07 -11.03 6.25
C ASP A 126 -36.41 -11.77 7.43
N GLN A 127 -37.14 -12.63 8.15
CA GLN A 127 -36.59 -13.39 9.28
C GLN A 127 -35.70 -14.58 8.87
N LEU A 128 -35.61 -14.87 7.57
CA LEU A 128 -34.74 -15.93 7.02
C LEU A 128 -33.36 -15.42 6.59
N ALA A 129 -33.14 -14.10 6.54
CA ALA A 129 -31.85 -13.52 6.23
C ALA A 129 -30.98 -13.42 7.49
N VAL A 130 -29.81 -14.07 7.48
CA VAL A 130 -28.75 -13.80 8.45
C VAL A 130 -28.13 -12.44 8.10
N GLU A 131 -28.87 -11.36 8.32
CA GLU A 131 -28.40 -10.01 8.01
C GLU A 131 -27.14 -9.69 8.83
N ASP A 132 -26.16 -9.02 8.23
CA ASP A 132 -24.94 -8.50 8.87
C ASP A 132 -23.93 -9.53 9.45
N VAL A 133 -23.89 -10.75 8.90
CA VAL A 133 -22.82 -11.73 9.18
C VAL A 133 -21.89 -11.81 7.96
N GLU A 134 -20.73 -11.17 8.05
CA GLU A 134 -19.74 -11.13 6.96
C GLU A 134 -18.82 -12.34 6.96
N ASN A 135 -18.66 -13.02 8.11
CA ASN A 135 -17.82 -14.19 8.22
C ASN A 135 -18.34 -15.17 9.31
N PRO A 136 -17.90 -16.45 9.29
CA PRO A 136 -18.34 -17.45 10.25
C PRO A 136 -18.03 -17.08 11.71
N LEU A 137 -16.94 -16.34 11.98
CA LEU A 137 -16.59 -15.92 13.34
C LEU A 137 -17.55 -14.85 13.87
N GLN A 138 -18.04 -13.95 13.00
CA GLN A 138 -19.04 -12.95 13.35
C GLN A 138 -20.41 -13.58 13.60
N LEU A 139 -20.72 -14.69 12.93
CA LEU A 139 -21.91 -15.49 13.25
C LEU A 139 -21.83 -16.07 14.65
N LEU A 140 -20.67 -16.65 15.00
CA LEU A 140 -20.42 -17.21 16.32
C LEU A 140 -20.41 -16.12 17.41
N ALA A 141 -19.87 -14.94 17.08
CA ALA A 141 -19.93 -13.75 17.93
C ALA A 141 -21.36 -13.42 18.34
N ARG A 142 -22.25 -13.30 17.35
CA ARG A 142 -23.67 -13.02 17.59
C ARG A 142 -24.39 -14.13 18.33
N ALA A 143 -24.08 -15.39 18.01
CA ALA A 143 -24.64 -16.51 18.74
C ALA A 143 -24.22 -16.49 20.21
N SER A 144 -23.03 -15.98 20.53
CA SER A 144 -22.59 -15.74 21.91
C SER A 144 -23.38 -14.61 22.57
N ASP A 145 -23.59 -13.48 21.90
CA ASP A 145 -24.35 -12.34 22.43
C ASP A 145 -25.83 -12.69 22.69
N LEU A 146 -26.48 -13.38 21.75
CA LEU A 146 -27.88 -13.79 21.86
C LEU A 146 -28.13 -14.76 23.01
N ARG A 147 -27.15 -15.64 23.32
CA ARG A 147 -27.21 -16.56 24.48
C ARG A 147 -27.18 -15.85 25.82
N ILE A 148 -26.71 -14.60 25.88
CA ILE A 148 -26.69 -13.78 27.09
C ILE A 148 -27.94 -12.90 27.18
N ALA A 149 -28.40 -12.36 26.05
CA ALA A 149 -29.63 -11.57 25.98
C ALA A 149 -30.90 -12.41 26.28
N THR A 150 -30.82 -13.74 26.18
CA THR A 150 -31.81 -14.66 26.75
C THR A 150 -31.37 -15.04 28.18
N PRO A 151 -31.86 -14.35 29.22
CA PRO A 151 -31.71 -14.88 30.56
C PRO A 151 -32.41 -16.24 30.57
N GLN A 152 -31.70 -17.27 31.02
CA GLN A 152 -32.31 -18.56 31.31
C GLN A 152 -33.55 -18.29 32.18
N SER A 153 -34.73 -18.50 31.62
CA SER A 153 -35.93 -18.73 32.40
C SER A 153 -35.67 -20.00 33.20
N HIS A 154 -35.08 -19.84 34.38
CA HIS A 154 -35.07 -20.89 35.38
C HIS A 154 -36.53 -21.25 35.64
N HIS A 155 -36.96 -22.37 35.05
CA HIS A 155 -38.11 -23.09 35.53
C HIS A 155 -37.92 -23.28 37.04
N HIS A 156 -38.85 -22.73 37.81
CA HIS A 156 -39.02 -23.05 39.22
C HIS A 156 -39.04 -24.57 39.37
N SER A 157 -37.98 -25.13 39.96
CA SER A 157 -38.00 -26.47 40.53
C SER A 157 -37.29 -26.37 41.86
N SER A 158 -38.11 -26.52 42.89
CA SER A 158 -37.85 -26.34 44.30
C SER A 158 -36.77 -27.31 44.80
N GLY A 159 -35.84 -26.78 45.61
CA GLY A 159 -35.22 -27.50 46.74
C GLY A 159 -33.95 -28.31 46.47
N THR A 160 -32.79 -27.75 46.82
CA THR A 160 -31.83 -28.30 47.82
C THR A 160 -30.61 -27.38 47.95
N PRO A 161 -30.14 -27.05 49.16
CA PRO A 161 -29.00 -26.18 49.36
C PRO A 161 -27.73 -27.02 49.53
N GLU A 162 -26.93 -27.16 48.50
CA GLU A 162 -25.47 -27.41 48.59
C GLU A 162 -24.87 -27.52 47.19
N GLY A 163 -24.32 -26.42 46.70
CA GLY A 163 -23.57 -26.39 45.45
C GLY A 163 -22.64 -25.20 45.47
N ARG A 164 -21.38 -25.44 45.83
CA ARG A 164 -20.29 -24.46 45.63
C ARG A 164 -20.34 -24.02 44.17
N PHE A 165 -20.76 -22.79 43.91
CA PHE A 165 -20.62 -22.17 42.59
C PHE A 165 -19.14 -22.19 42.23
N ASN A 166 -18.78 -23.01 41.23
CA ASN A 166 -17.44 -23.08 40.69
C ASN A 166 -17.15 -21.75 39.97
N GLY A 167 -16.38 -20.85 40.59
CA GLY A 167 -15.86 -19.64 39.93
C GLY A 167 -15.08 -19.91 38.63
N SER A 168 -14.67 -21.16 38.40
CA SER A 168 -14.06 -21.64 37.15
C SER A 168 -15.00 -21.63 35.95
N GLU A 169 -16.30 -21.90 36.11
CA GLU A 169 -17.23 -21.99 34.97
C GLU A 169 -17.68 -20.60 34.51
N GLN A 170 -17.86 -19.68 35.45
CA GLN A 170 -18.18 -18.29 35.14
C GLN A 170 -16.99 -17.55 34.52
N SER A 171 -15.76 -17.86 34.95
CA SER A 171 -14.53 -17.38 34.27
C SER A 171 -14.43 -17.93 32.85
N ALA A 172 -14.60 -19.24 32.66
CA ALA A 172 -14.52 -19.86 31.33
C ALA A 172 -15.62 -19.33 30.39
N PHE A 173 -16.81 -19.03 30.91
CA PHE A 173 -17.90 -18.43 30.14
C PHE A 173 -17.57 -16.98 29.72
N LEU A 174 -17.02 -16.18 30.63
CA LEU A 174 -16.57 -14.80 30.32
C LEU A 174 -15.39 -14.80 29.33
N ASP A 175 -14.50 -15.78 29.40
CA ASP A 175 -13.38 -15.94 28.46
C ASP A 175 -13.87 -16.30 27.05
N VAL A 176 -14.85 -17.20 26.94
CA VAL A 176 -15.49 -17.55 25.66
C VAL A 176 -16.22 -16.34 25.09
N HIS A 177 -16.97 -15.60 25.91
CA HIS A 177 -17.65 -14.39 25.47
C HIS A 177 -16.66 -13.32 24.98
N ARG A 178 -15.58 -13.08 25.74
CA ARG A 178 -14.54 -12.12 25.36
C ARG A 178 -13.88 -12.46 24.02
N PHE A 179 -13.69 -13.74 23.73
CA PHE A 179 -13.14 -14.20 22.45
C PHE A 179 -14.03 -13.83 21.25
N PHE A 180 -15.34 -13.81 21.49
CA PHE A 180 -16.37 -13.59 20.49
C PHE A 180 -16.84 -12.13 20.39
N LEU A 181 -16.33 -11.23 21.23
CA LEU A 181 -16.67 -9.80 21.12
C LEU A 181 -16.21 -9.21 19.78
N PRO A 182 -16.95 -8.22 19.22
CA PRO A 182 -16.51 -7.46 18.07
C PRO A 182 -15.11 -6.89 18.28
N MET A 183 -14.28 -6.92 17.24
CA MET A 183 -12.93 -6.37 17.31
C MET A 183 -12.99 -4.90 17.73
N LYS A 184 -12.23 -4.56 18.77
CA LYS A 184 -11.98 -3.17 19.21
C LYS A 184 -10.50 -2.85 19.03
N ALA A 185 -10.22 -1.58 18.75
CA ALA A 185 -8.86 -1.07 18.69
C ALA A 185 -8.13 -1.34 20.01
N SER A 186 -6.93 -1.91 19.90
CA SER A 186 -6.01 -2.10 21.01
C SER A 186 -4.92 -1.04 20.93
N LEU A 187 -5.03 0.00 21.76
CA LEU A 187 -4.13 1.15 21.72
C LEU A 187 -2.77 0.79 22.33
N ASP A 188 -1.69 1.33 21.75
CA ASP A 188 -0.32 1.19 22.23
C ASP A 188 -0.01 2.19 23.36
N GLN A 189 -0.79 2.10 24.43
CA GLN A 189 -0.69 2.93 25.64
C GLN A 189 -0.07 2.14 26.79
N GLY A 190 0.78 2.78 27.59
CA GLY A 190 1.40 2.16 28.75
C GLY A 190 2.77 2.72 29.11
N PRO A 191 3.32 2.31 30.26
CA PRO A 191 4.61 2.79 30.73
C PRO A 191 5.72 2.41 29.75
N GLY A 192 6.59 3.38 29.43
CA GLY A 192 7.72 3.17 28.52
C GLY A 192 7.40 3.30 27.03
N LEU A 193 6.16 3.63 26.65
CA LEU A 193 5.76 3.80 25.24
C LEU A 193 5.73 5.28 24.80
N ASP A 194 5.21 6.18 25.62
CA ASP A 194 5.09 7.60 25.28
C ASP A 194 6.47 8.29 25.29
N PRO A 195 6.89 8.95 24.19
CA PRO A 195 8.19 9.63 24.12
C PRO A 195 8.32 10.82 25.09
N ILE A 196 7.22 11.45 25.51
CA ILE A 196 7.25 12.52 26.54
C ILE A 196 7.48 11.90 27.92
N ASP A 197 6.72 10.86 28.28
CA ASP A 197 6.82 10.25 29.61
C ASP A 197 8.17 9.56 29.84
N VAL A 198 8.79 9.05 28.76
CA VAL A 198 10.15 8.48 28.78
C VAL A 198 11.24 9.57 28.80
N GLY A 199 10.86 10.85 28.63
CA GLY A 199 11.79 11.98 28.65
C GLY A 199 12.62 12.13 27.38
N LEU A 200 12.14 11.62 26.24
CA LEU A 200 12.83 11.80 24.95
C LEU A 200 12.63 13.20 24.38
N VAL A 201 11.46 13.80 24.61
CA VAL A 201 11.04 15.09 24.06
C VAL A 201 10.17 15.84 25.07
N THR A 202 10.25 17.17 25.09
CA THR A 202 9.33 18.00 25.90
C THR A 202 8.00 18.21 25.18
N VAL A 203 6.98 18.70 25.90
CA VAL A 203 5.68 19.03 25.30
C VAL A 203 5.83 20.12 24.24
N ASP A 204 6.62 21.17 24.53
CA ASP A 204 6.86 22.30 23.62
C ASP A 204 7.60 21.86 22.34
N GLU A 205 8.62 21.03 22.48
CA GLU A 205 9.34 20.43 21.34
C GLU A 205 8.39 19.58 20.48
N ALA A 206 7.55 18.76 21.12
CA ALA A 206 6.60 17.92 20.42
C ALA A 206 5.55 18.74 19.65
N GLU A 207 5.06 19.82 20.24
CA GLU A 207 4.11 20.72 19.58
C GLU A 207 4.75 21.41 18.36
N MET A 208 5.95 21.94 18.50
CA MET A 208 6.70 22.55 17.40
C MET A 208 6.90 21.57 16.23
N LEU A 209 7.35 20.35 16.55
CA LEU A 209 7.61 19.31 15.54
C LEU A 209 6.32 18.86 14.83
N LEU A 210 5.22 18.73 15.56
CA LEU A 210 3.93 18.33 14.98
C LEU A 210 3.35 19.43 14.09
N GLN A 211 3.44 20.70 14.51
CA GLN A 211 3.02 21.83 13.69
C GLN A 211 3.85 21.93 12.40
N TYR A 212 5.16 21.71 12.50
CA TYR A 212 6.04 21.66 11.32
C TYR A 212 5.64 20.52 10.38
N PHE A 213 5.33 19.33 10.92
CA PHE A 213 4.87 18.19 10.12
C PHE A 213 3.66 18.56 9.25
N HIS A 214 2.60 19.08 9.88
CA HIS A 214 1.37 19.44 9.18
C HIS A 214 1.60 20.55 8.15
N LYS A 215 2.44 21.54 8.47
CA LYS A 215 2.71 22.68 7.57
C LYS A 215 3.63 22.35 6.39
N LYS A 216 4.61 21.45 6.58
CA LYS A 216 5.72 21.27 5.62
C LYS A 216 5.88 19.85 5.09
N LEU A 217 5.33 18.83 5.74
CA LEU A 217 5.57 17.42 5.36
C LEU A 217 4.29 16.67 4.94
N ALA A 218 3.14 17.03 5.51
CA ALA A 218 1.84 16.37 5.24
C ALA A 218 1.43 16.40 3.76
N HIS A 219 1.88 17.40 2.98
CA HIS A 219 1.59 17.47 1.54
C HIS A 219 2.14 16.29 0.72
N THR A 220 3.17 15.61 1.23
CA THR A 220 3.71 14.38 0.61
C THR A 220 3.16 13.12 1.25
N ARG A 221 2.42 13.24 2.36
CA ARG A 221 1.93 12.14 3.20
C ARG A 221 0.49 12.37 3.67
N TRP A 222 -0.43 11.80 2.90
CA TRP A 222 -1.85 11.82 3.17
C TRP A 222 -2.27 10.83 4.26
N GLY A 223 -3.49 11.00 4.77
CA GLY A 223 -4.07 10.17 5.83
C GLY A 223 -4.38 10.95 7.10
N LEU A 224 -3.64 12.03 7.34
CA LEU A 224 -3.76 12.88 8.51
C LEU A 224 -4.68 14.08 8.23
N ASP A 225 -5.35 14.52 9.28
CA ASP A 225 -6.23 15.69 9.33
C ASP A 225 -5.76 16.54 10.51
N PRO A 226 -5.27 17.77 10.31
CA PRO A 226 -4.74 18.61 11.39
C PRO A 226 -5.75 18.96 12.49
N LEU A 227 -7.05 18.94 12.18
CA LEU A 227 -8.12 19.22 13.15
C LEU A 227 -8.44 18.00 14.02
N VAL A 228 -8.13 16.79 13.54
CA VAL A 228 -8.27 15.55 14.31
C VAL A 228 -6.95 15.19 14.99
N HIS A 229 -5.85 15.13 14.23
CA HIS A 229 -4.53 14.68 14.65
C HIS A 229 -3.73 15.80 15.32
N THR A 230 -4.33 16.37 16.35
CA THR A 230 -3.71 17.32 17.27
C THR A 230 -2.79 16.58 18.25
N LEU A 231 -1.89 17.30 18.93
CA LEU A 231 -0.99 16.69 19.92
C LEU A 231 -1.75 15.89 21.00
N PRO A 232 -2.80 16.44 21.65
CA PRO A 232 -3.54 15.68 22.67
C PRO A 232 -4.21 14.43 22.10
N PHE A 233 -4.77 14.52 20.88
CA PHE A 233 -5.41 13.39 20.24
C PHE A 233 -4.40 12.30 19.89
N VAL A 234 -3.34 12.62 19.14
CA VAL A 234 -2.37 11.61 18.70
C VAL A 234 -1.71 10.93 19.90
N ARG A 235 -1.35 11.69 20.93
CA ARG A 235 -0.71 11.17 22.15
C ARG A 235 -1.61 10.17 22.90
N THR A 236 -2.90 10.45 23.02
CA THR A 236 -3.86 9.54 23.68
C THR A 236 -4.23 8.32 22.83
N ARG A 237 -4.07 8.41 21.51
CA ARG A 237 -4.48 7.37 20.56
C ARG A 237 -3.36 6.41 20.16
N SER A 238 -2.15 6.91 19.95
CA SER A 238 -1.00 6.04 19.63
C SER A 238 0.34 6.69 19.91
N ALA A 239 1.12 6.06 20.80
CA ALA A 239 2.51 6.45 21.06
C ALA A 239 3.40 6.25 19.83
N PHE A 240 3.11 5.24 19.02
CA PHE A 240 3.82 4.92 17.79
C PHE A 240 3.59 5.96 16.69
N LEU A 241 2.34 6.37 16.45
CA LEU A 241 2.06 7.48 15.52
C LEU A 241 2.71 8.77 16.02
N PHE A 242 2.53 9.08 17.31
CA PHE A 242 3.10 10.27 17.92
C PHE A 242 4.61 10.33 17.72
N THR A 243 5.34 9.29 18.13
CA THR A 243 6.79 9.19 17.96
C THR A 243 7.20 9.25 16.49
N THR A 244 6.43 8.62 15.60
CA THR A 244 6.74 8.61 14.15
C THR A 244 6.65 10.01 13.56
N LEU A 245 5.60 10.78 13.87
CA LEU A 245 5.47 12.16 13.39
C LEU A 245 6.63 13.03 13.86
N LEU A 246 6.99 12.93 15.14
CA LEU A 246 8.12 13.67 15.70
C LEU A 246 9.46 13.26 15.07
N ALA A 247 9.70 11.95 14.93
CA ALA A 247 10.92 11.40 14.35
C ALA A 247 11.10 11.83 12.88
N MET A 248 10.02 11.72 12.09
CA MET A 248 10.04 12.10 10.67
C MET A 248 10.17 13.61 10.48
N THR A 249 9.71 14.44 11.42
CA THR A 249 10.00 15.88 11.38
C THR A 249 11.45 16.19 11.74
N ALA A 250 11.96 15.59 12.81
CA ALA A 250 13.30 15.90 13.32
C ALA A 250 14.43 15.61 12.28
N ILE A 251 14.23 14.66 11.36
CA ILE A 251 15.21 14.45 10.28
C ILE A 251 15.31 15.62 9.28
N PHE A 252 14.34 16.55 9.27
CA PHE A 252 14.34 17.74 8.39
C PHE A 252 14.81 19.03 9.08
N LEU A 253 15.01 19.02 10.40
CA LEU A 253 15.41 20.20 11.16
C LEU A 253 16.90 20.12 11.56
N PRO A 254 17.77 21.04 11.10
CA PRO A 254 19.22 21.01 11.34
C PRO A 254 19.62 20.85 12.81
N GLU A 255 18.91 21.51 13.73
CA GLU A 255 19.25 21.58 15.15
C GLU A 255 18.87 20.32 15.93
N THR A 256 18.16 19.38 15.31
CA THR A 256 17.51 18.25 16.02
C THR A 256 18.18 16.89 15.79
N SER A 257 19.42 16.85 15.27
CA SER A 257 20.13 15.60 14.94
C SER A 257 20.14 14.54 16.06
N SER A 258 20.47 14.94 17.30
CA SER A 258 20.49 14.04 18.46
C SER A 258 19.09 13.58 18.87
N LEU A 259 18.08 14.46 18.76
CA LEU A 259 16.68 14.15 19.01
C LEU A 259 16.14 13.18 17.95
N ALA A 260 16.41 13.42 16.68
CA ALA A 260 16.04 12.55 15.57
C ALA A 260 16.57 11.13 15.79
N LYS A 261 17.85 10.98 16.15
CA LYS A 261 18.45 9.66 16.46
C LYS A 261 17.71 8.93 17.58
N ARG A 262 17.42 9.61 18.69
CA ARG A 262 16.71 9.01 19.84
C ARG A 262 15.27 8.62 19.47
N LEU A 263 14.54 9.50 18.78
CA LEU A 263 13.17 9.24 18.35
C LEU A 263 13.09 8.12 17.31
N LEU A 264 14.04 8.02 16.38
CA LEU A 264 14.11 6.92 15.40
C LEU A 264 14.35 5.56 16.07
N LEU A 265 15.20 5.51 17.09
CA LEU A 265 15.41 4.29 17.89
C LEU A 265 14.15 3.90 18.66
N HIS A 266 13.50 4.87 19.30
CA HIS A 266 12.24 4.64 20.02
C HIS A 266 11.11 4.19 19.07
N ARG A 267 11.00 4.82 17.89
CA ARG A 267 10.06 4.42 16.83
C ARG A 267 10.25 2.95 16.43
N ARG A 268 11.50 2.51 16.25
CA ARG A 268 11.81 1.11 15.92
C ARG A 268 11.37 0.17 17.03
N PHE A 269 11.68 0.51 18.28
CA PHE A 269 11.21 -0.25 19.45
C PHE A 269 9.67 -0.34 19.48
N LEU A 270 8.96 0.77 19.24
CA LEU A 270 7.50 0.80 19.22
C LEU A 270 6.95 -0.08 18.10
N ALA A 271 7.50 -0.03 16.88
CA ALA A 271 7.07 -0.89 15.77
C ALA A 271 7.18 -2.38 16.14
N GLU A 272 8.25 -2.79 16.83
CA GLU A 272 8.40 -4.16 17.35
C GLU A 272 7.33 -4.47 18.41
N GLN A 273 7.05 -3.53 19.32
CA GLN A 273 5.99 -3.71 20.33
C GLN A 273 4.59 -3.84 19.72
N ILE A 274 4.29 -3.12 18.64
CA ILE A 274 3.00 -3.25 17.92
C ILE A 274 2.80 -4.71 17.49
N ILE A 275 3.81 -5.32 16.88
CA ILE A 275 3.73 -6.69 16.37
C ILE A 275 3.67 -7.69 17.52
N VAL A 276 4.54 -7.56 18.52
CA VAL A 276 4.64 -8.51 19.64
C VAL A 276 3.39 -8.49 20.50
N ARG A 277 2.84 -7.31 20.79
CA ARG A 277 1.67 -7.13 21.66
C ARG A 277 0.34 -7.09 20.90
N LYS A 278 0.39 -7.10 19.55
CA LYS A 278 -0.77 -7.05 18.65
C LYS A 278 -1.65 -5.82 18.86
N PHE A 279 -1.01 -4.66 19.07
CA PHE A 279 -1.72 -3.40 19.11
C PHE A 279 -2.30 -3.08 17.72
N SER A 280 -3.47 -2.48 17.70
CA SER A 280 -4.22 -2.19 16.48
C SER A 280 -5.08 -0.93 16.68
N SER A 281 -4.88 0.06 15.81
CA SER A 281 -5.69 1.26 15.75
C SER A 281 -5.52 1.92 14.39
N VAL A 282 -6.44 2.82 14.03
CA VAL A 282 -6.32 3.63 12.79
C VAL A 282 -5.01 4.42 12.80
N GLU A 283 -4.60 4.92 13.96
CA GLU A 283 -3.36 5.67 14.13
C GLU A 283 -2.12 4.81 13.93
N ILE A 284 -2.13 3.55 14.36
CA ILE A 284 -1.02 2.61 14.12
C ILE A 284 -0.84 2.35 12.62
N VAL A 285 -1.94 2.23 11.86
CA VAL A 285 -1.87 2.11 10.39
C VAL A 285 -1.17 3.33 9.79
N LEU A 286 -1.55 4.54 10.20
CA LEU A 286 -0.89 5.78 9.78
C LEU A 286 0.59 5.82 10.16
N ALA A 287 0.97 5.32 11.34
CA ALA A 287 2.36 5.32 11.79
C ALA A 287 3.26 4.47 10.88
N PHE A 288 2.79 3.29 10.48
CA PHE A 288 3.49 2.47 9.48
C PHE A 288 3.59 3.20 8.13
N MET A 289 2.48 3.78 7.67
CA MET A 289 2.43 4.51 6.38
C MET A 289 3.36 5.73 6.32
N VAL A 290 3.41 6.52 7.39
CA VAL A 290 4.24 7.73 7.50
C VAL A 290 5.73 7.39 7.61
N SER A 291 6.08 6.17 8.05
CA SER A 291 7.48 5.74 8.19
C SER A 291 8.15 5.38 6.85
N ILE A 292 7.41 4.76 5.93
CA ILE A 292 7.88 4.31 4.60
C ILE A 292 8.64 5.36 3.73
N PRO A 293 8.22 6.63 3.65
CA PRO A 293 8.74 7.59 2.67
C PRO A 293 10.19 7.97 2.88
N TRP A 294 10.62 7.94 4.14
CA TRP A 294 11.90 8.43 4.60
C TRP A 294 12.64 7.35 5.39
N MET A 295 12.37 6.07 5.07
CA MET A 295 13.16 4.97 5.59
C MET A 295 14.63 5.12 5.16
N PRO A 296 15.58 4.79 6.05
CA PRO A 296 16.98 4.77 5.68
C PRO A 296 17.22 3.68 4.63
N SER A 297 18.12 3.95 3.69
CA SER A 297 18.57 2.95 2.72
C SER A 297 19.36 1.84 3.43
N GLY A 298 19.00 0.58 3.19
CA GLY A 298 19.78 -0.59 3.60
C GLY A 298 21.02 -0.81 2.71
N SER A 299 21.67 -1.95 2.87
CA SER A 299 22.82 -2.33 2.04
C SER A 299 22.41 -2.62 0.59
N HIS A 300 21.22 -3.19 0.39
CA HIS A 300 20.58 -3.37 -0.91
C HIS A 300 19.27 -2.58 -1.00
N ALA A 301 18.79 -2.37 -2.23
CA ALA A 301 17.56 -1.62 -2.51
C ALA A 301 16.30 -2.24 -1.87
N SER A 302 16.33 -3.54 -1.55
CA SER A 302 15.23 -4.29 -0.92
C SER A 302 15.40 -4.52 0.57
N ASP A 303 16.50 -4.08 1.18
CA ASP A 303 16.83 -4.39 2.58
C ASP A 303 16.06 -3.52 3.60
N ASP A 304 15.11 -2.70 3.12
CA ASP A 304 14.29 -1.87 4.00
C ASP A 304 13.00 -2.56 4.46
N ASP A 305 12.43 -2.06 5.55
CA ASP A 305 11.22 -2.61 6.14
C ASP A 305 9.93 -2.20 5.40
N THR A 306 10.04 -1.55 4.23
CA THR A 306 8.87 -0.98 3.53
C THR A 306 7.80 -2.03 3.24
N SER A 307 8.22 -3.22 2.77
CA SER A 307 7.30 -4.31 2.47
C SER A 307 6.60 -4.84 3.72
N LEU A 308 7.36 -4.98 4.81
CA LEU A 308 6.83 -5.42 6.11
C LEU A 308 5.84 -4.41 6.67
N TYR A 309 6.17 -3.12 6.57
CA TYR A 309 5.33 -2.04 7.07
C TYR A 309 4.03 -1.93 6.26
N LEU A 310 4.07 -2.06 4.94
CA LEU A 310 2.88 -2.11 4.10
C LEU A 310 2.00 -3.31 4.44
N ALA A 311 2.58 -4.51 4.55
CA ALA A 311 1.83 -5.72 4.88
C ALA A 311 1.19 -5.63 6.27
N THR A 312 1.91 -5.09 7.25
CA THR A 312 1.40 -4.90 8.62
C THR A 312 0.30 -3.84 8.65
N ALA A 313 0.48 -2.72 7.96
CA ALA A 313 -0.54 -1.67 7.84
C ALA A 313 -1.82 -2.19 7.19
N LEU A 314 -1.70 -2.96 6.10
CA LEU A 314 -2.84 -3.58 5.42
C LEU A 314 -3.56 -4.60 6.30
N SER A 315 -2.82 -5.46 7.00
CA SER A 315 -3.42 -6.43 7.93
C SER A 315 -4.25 -5.73 9.00
N ILE A 316 -3.67 -4.73 9.69
CA ILE A 316 -4.37 -3.99 10.74
C ILE A 316 -5.57 -3.21 10.16
N ALA A 317 -5.43 -2.64 8.96
CA ALA A 317 -6.52 -1.91 8.30
C ALA A 317 -7.72 -2.83 7.97
N LEU A 318 -7.46 -4.04 7.48
CA LEU A 318 -8.52 -5.03 7.20
C LEU A 318 -9.15 -5.57 8.48
N ASP A 319 -8.35 -5.86 9.50
CA ASP A 319 -8.84 -6.30 10.81
C ASP A 319 -9.77 -5.23 11.43
N LEU A 320 -9.44 -3.95 11.23
CA LEU A 320 -10.27 -2.82 11.63
C LEU A 320 -11.41 -2.52 10.64
N SER A 321 -11.56 -3.23 9.53
CA SER A 321 -12.59 -2.96 8.50
C SER A 321 -12.55 -1.54 7.93
N LEU A 322 -11.34 -1.02 7.65
CA LEU A 322 -11.16 0.29 7.00
C LEU A 322 -11.48 0.27 5.49
N ASP A 323 -11.55 -0.92 4.91
CA ASP A 323 -11.86 -1.17 3.50
C ASP A 323 -13.34 -0.94 3.14
N LYS A 324 -14.21 -0.91 4.15
CA LYS A 324 -15.67 -0.81 4.03
C LYS A 324 -16.14 0.64 3.87
N VAL A 325 -17.25 0.81 3.16
CA VAL A 325 -17.95 2.09 3.03
C VAL A 325 -18.81 2.36 4.26
N ILE A 326 -18.70 3.56 4.85
CA ILE A 326 -19.42 3.89 6.08
C ILE A 326 -20.88 4.24 5.76
N THR A 327 -21.83 3.66 6.49
CA THR A 327 -23.27 3.91 6.33
C THR A 327 -23.94 4.42 7.63
N PRO A 328 -24.86 5.41 7.56
CA PRO A 328 -25.19 6.22 6.40
C PRO A 328 -23.99 7.07 5.96
N SER A 329 -23.77 7.17 4.64
CA SER A 329 -22.68 7.97 4.11
C SER A 329 -23.13 9.40 3.86
N VAL A 330 -22.29 10.35 4.26
CA VAL A 330 -22.39 11.77 3.86
C VAL A 330 -21.45 12.10 2.69
N SER A 331 -20.52 11.18 2.37
CA SER A 331 -19.51 11.35 1.33
C SER A 331 -20.00 10.87 -0.05
N PHE A 332 -21.01 10.02 -0.08
CA PHE A 332 -21.54 9.38 -1.29
C PHE A 332 -23.03 9.63 -1.48
N ASP A 333 -23.48 9.62 -2.73
CA ASP A 333 -24.90 9.68 -3.08
C ASP A 333 -25.64 8.48 -2.48
N GLN A 334 -26.83 8.73 -1.92
CA GLN A 334 -27.65 7.71 -1.31
C GLN A 334 -28.07 6.62 -2.30
N GLU A 335 -28.25 6.97 -3.57
CA GLU A 335 -28.59 5.99 -4.61
C GLU A 335 -27.41 5.07 -4.93
N LEU A 336 -26.18 5.61 -4.90
CA LEU A 336 -24.97 4.81 -5.04
C LEU A 336 -24.81 3.84 -3.86
N ILE A 337 -25.06 4.32 -2.63
CA ILE A 337 -24.95 3.48 -1.43
C ILE A 337 -25.92 2.29 -1.47
N ARG A 338 -27.12 2.44 -2.05
CA ARG A 338 -28.08 1.34 -2.21
C ARG A 338 -27.59 0.23 -3.14
N GLN A 339 -26.71 0.57 -4.09
CA GLN A 339 -26.14 -0.39 -5.04
C GLN A 339 -24.93 -1.13 -4.47
N ILE A 340 -24.32 -0.63 -3.39
CA ILE A 340 -23.16 -1.27 -2.75
C ILE A 340 -23.66 -2.46 -1.92
N PRO A 341 -23.08 -3.68 -2.12
CA PRO A 341 -23.45 -4.83 -1.32
C PRO A 341 -23.29 -4.56 0.18
N LYS A 342 -24.27 -4.96 1.01
CA LYS A 342 -24.22 -4.76 2.48
C LYS A 342 -22.92 -5.26 3.11
N ALA A 343 -22.35 -6.36 2.58
CA ALA A 343 -21.08 -6.92 3.04
C ALA A 343 -19.87 -6.00 2.82
N GLN A 344 -19.97 -4.96 2.00
CA GLN A 344 -18.92 -3.95 1.78
C GLN A 344 -19.17 -2.66 2.57
N CYS A 345 -20.20 -2.65 3.41
CA CYS A 345 -20.60 -1.50 4.20
C CYS A 345 -20.35 -1.73 5.70
N LEU A 346 -20.07 -0.66 6.43
CA LEU A 346 -19.93 -0.67 7.89
C LEU A 346 -20.77 0.44 8.50
N HIS A 347 -21.65 0.08 9.43
CA HIS A 347 -22.49 1.07 10.09
C HIS A 347 -21.65 2.06 10.93
N ALA A 348 -21.92 3.36 10.80
CA ALA A 348 -21.16 4.44 11.42
C ALA A 348 -20.99 4.28 12.94
N ARG A 349 -22.07 3.92 13.65
CA ARG A 349 -22.02 3.64 15.09
C ARG A 349 -21.06 2.49 15.43
N LYS A 350 -21.05 1.43 14.62
CA LYS A 350 -20.16 0.28 14.81
C LYS A 350 -18.71 0.70 14.53
N ALA A 351 -18.47 1.48 13.49
CA ALA A 351 -17.14 2.01 13.17
C ALA A 351 -16.56 2.86 14.31
N LEU A 352 -17.34 3.77 14.89
CA LEU A 352 -16.92 4.55 16.06
C LEU A 352 -16.67 3.68 17.28
N ALA A 353 -17.54 2.69 17.54
CA ALA A 353 -17.38 1.76 18.64
C ALA A 353 -16.11 0.90 18.53
N MET A 354 -15.78 0.44 17.32
CA MET A 354 -14.53 -0.29 17.05
C MET A 354 -13.30 0.56 17.39
N ASP A 355 -13.38 1.87 17.18
CA ASP A 355 -12.30 2.81 17.51
C ASP A 355 -12.29 3.28 18.97
N GLY A 356 -13.28 2.89 19.79
CA GLY A 356 -13.42 3.32 21.17
C GLY A 356 -14.09 4.68 21.36
N PHE A 357 -14.92 5.11 20.39
CA PHE A 357 -15.71 6.34 20.41
C PHE A 357 -17.22 6.06 20.49
N GLU A 358 -17.61 5.13 21.36
CA GLU A 358 -18.99 4.64 21.50
C GLU A 358 -19.98 5.74 21.89
N ASP A 359 -19.51 6.73 22.65
CA ASP A 359 -20.30 7.84 23.18
C ASP A 359 -20.41 9.03 22.21
N VAL A 360 -19.77 8.96 21.04
CA VAL A 360 -19.78 10.06 20.06
C VAL A 360 -20.96 9.92 19.10
N GLU A 361 -21.76 10.99 18.99
CA GLU A 361 -22.85 11.04 18.02
C GLU A 361 -22.33 11.02 16.58
N THR A 362 -22.88 10.13 15.75
CA THR A 362 -22.45 9.94 14.35
C THR A 362 -22.70 11.16 13.47
N THR A 363 -23.70 11.98 13.79
CA THR A 363 -24.08 13.19 13.02
C THR A 363 -23.34 14.45 13.47
N SER A 364 -22.65 14.40 14.61
CA SER A 364 -21.83 15.53 15.07
C SER A 364 -20.65 15.78 14.14
N GLU A 365 -20.16 17.03 14.07
CA GLU A 365 -18.95 17.35 13.30
C GLU A 365 -17.78 16.43 13.67
N TRP A 366 -17.58 16.24 14.98
CA TRP A 366 -16.51 15.39 15.49
C TRP A 366 -16.68 13.92 15.07
N GLY A 367 -17.88 13.37 15.19
CA GLY A 367 -18.20 12.02 14.73
C GLY A 367 -17.94 11.84 13.24
N GLN A 368 -18.35 12.80 12.41
CA GLN A 368 -18.13 12.77 10.96
C GLN A 368 -16.63 12.84 10.60
N ARG A 369 -15.84 13.66 11.30
CA ARG A 369 -14.38 13.70 11.13
C ARG A 369 -13.70 12.39 11.50
N LEU A 370 -14.13 11.74 12.60
CA LEU A 370 -13.63 10.43 13.03
C LEU A 370 -13.97 9.30 12.04
N LEU A 371 -15.17 9.34 11.43
CA LEU A 371 -15.56 8.40 10.38
C LEU A 371 -14.75 8.63 9.10
N ARG A 372 -14.65 9.88 8.63
CA ARG A 372 -13.83 10.24 7.47
C ARG A 372 -12.36 9.91 7.66
N ARG A 373 -11.82 10.01 8.88
CA ARG A 373 -10.46 9.57 9.19
C ARG A 373 -10.24 8.13 8.73
N ARG A 374 -11.18 7.22 8.98
CA ARG A 374 -11.07 5.80 8.57
C ARG A 374 -11.00 5.67 7.04
N GLU A 375 -11.91 6.34 6.33
CA GLU A 375 -11.94 6.36 4.87
C GLU A 375 -10.63 6.94 4.29
N ARG A 376 -10.17 8.05 4.87
CA ARG A 376 -8.94 8.74 4.47
C ARG A 376 -7.70 7.85 4.61
N VAL A 377 -7.59 7.11 5.71
CA VAL A 377 -6.47 6.17 5.92
C VAL A 377 -6.49 5.07 4.86
N TRP A 378 -7.65 4.52 4.52
CA TRP A 378 -7.75 3.49 3.49
C TRP A 378 -7.35 4.00 2.10
N ILE A 379 -7.87 5.16 1.70
CA ILE A 379 -7.52 5.79 0.41
C ILE A 379 -6.01 6.11 0.37
N ALA A 380 -5.46 6.63 1.47
CA ALA A 380 -4.02 6.92 1.56
C ALA A 380 -3.16 5.65 1.52
N LEU A 381 -3.61 4.54 2.11
CA LEU A 381 -2.92 3.25 2.05
C LEU A 381 -2.92 2.70 0.63
N PHE A 382 -4.06 2.74 -0.06
CA PHE A 382 -4.18 2.35 -1.47
C PHE A 382 -3.20 3.14 -2.34
N VAL A 383 -3.18 4.47 -2.19
CA VAL A 383 -2.26 5.30 -2.97
C VAL A 383 -0.82 4.98 -2.61
N LEU A 384 -0.45 4.92 -1.34
CA LEU A 384 0.93 4.62 -0.93
C LEU A 384 1.43 3.30 -1.53
N GLU A 385 0.65 2.23 -1.35
CA GLU A 385 1.01 0.90 -1.79
C GLU A 385 1.19 0.83 -3.30
N ARG A 386 0.23 1.33 -4.08
CA ARG A 386 0.34 1.40 -5.55
C ARG A 386 1.61 2.10 -6.01
N GLY A 387 2.02 3.17 -5.32
CA GLY A 387 3.23 3.91 -5.65
C GLY A 387 4.51 3.18 -5.35
N VAL A 388 4.56 2.47 -4.22
CA VAL A 388 5.71 1.64 -3.86
C VAL A 388 5.81 0.45 -4.80
N CYS A 389 4.68 -0.20 -5.10
CA CYS A 389 4.60 -1.33 -6.01
C CYS A 389 5.03 -0.94 -7.42
N LEU A 390 4.54 0.19 -7.97
CA LEU A 390 4.98 0.69 -9.27
C LEU A 390 6.49 0.97 -9.31
N ALA A 391 7.04 1.58 -8.26
CA ALA A 391 8.47 1.93 -8.20
C ALA A 391 9.39 0.70 -7.99
N ARG A 392 8.89 -0.37 -7.37
CA ARG A 392 9.66 -1.60 -7.09
C ARG A 392 9.30 -2.76 -8.00
N GLY A 393 8.41 -2.54 -8.97
CA GLY A 393 7.91 -3.59 -9.83
C GLY A 393 7.15 -4.69 -9.08
N ARG A 394 6.47 -4.39 -7.97
CA ARG A 394 5.73 -5.40 -7.22
C ARG A 394 4.26 -5.44 -7.63
N SER A 395 3.66 -6.60 -7.44
CA SER A 395 2.22 -6.74 -7.52
C SER A 395 1.50 -6.02 -6.39
N TYR A 396 0.24 -5.72 -6.65
CA TYR A 396 -0.66 -5.06 -5.72
C TYR A 396 -1.34 -6.04 -4.77
N CYS A 397 -1.46 -5.65 -3.50
CA CYS A 397 -2.12 -6.40 -2.43
C CYS A 397 -3.36 -5.66 -1.88
N VAL A 398 -3.38 -4.31 -1.89
CA VAL A 398 -4.54 -3.53 -1.47
C VAL A 398 -5.62 -3.62 -2.56
N PRO A 399 -6.85 -4.10 -2.23
CA PRO A 399 -7.90 -4.27 -3.21
C PRO A 399 -8.55 -2.94 -3.65
N LYS A 400 -9.05 -2.89 -4.89
CA LYS A 400 -9.91 -1.80 -5.42
C LYS A 400 -11.33 -1.95 -4.86
N THR A 401 -11.57 -1.48 -3.64
CA THR A 401 -12.88 -1.54 -2.96
C THR A 401 -13.87 -0.51 -3.48
N SER A 402 -15.16 -0.62 -3.14
CA SER A 402 -16.17 0.41 -3.50
C SER A 402 -15.78 1.82 -3.05
N LEU A 403 -15.11 1.95 -1.91
CA LEU A 403 -14.59 3.24 -1.43
C LEU A 403 -13.61 3.86 -2.45
N ILE A 404 -12.71 3.06 -3.03
CA ILE A 404 -11.76 3.53 -4.05
C ILE A 404 -12.48 3.77 -5.39
N GLN A 405 -13.37 2.86 -5.78
CA GLN A 405 -14.14 2.95 -7.04
C GLN A 405 -14.94 4.25 -7.16
N HIS A 406 -15.47 4.76 -6.05
CA HIS A 406 -16.32 5.95 -6.06
C HIS A 406 -15.69 7.21 -5.44
N SER A 407 -14.37 7.20 -5.22
CA SER A 407 -13.66 8.28 -4.52
C SER A 407 -13.54 9.62 -5.26
N ASN A 408 -14.00 9.73 -6.52
CA ASN A 408 -13.79 10.91 -7.38
C ASN A 408 -14.22 12.23 -6.72
N LYS A 409 -15.35 12.24 -6.03
CA LYS A 409 -15.92 13.44 -5.38
C LYS A 409 -15.77 13.44 -3.86
N TRP A 410 -15.09 12.44 -3.29
CA TRP A 410 -14.96 12.26 -1.83
C TRP A 410 -14.29 13.44 -1.13
N HIS A 411 -13.47 14.21 -1.87
CA HIS A 411 -12.77 15.40 -1.39
C HIS A 411 -13.63 16.68 -1.34
N TYR A 412 -14.84 16.71 -1.92
CA TYR A 412 -15.73 17.89 -1.90
C TYR A 412 -16.56 18.01 -0.60
N HIS A 413 -16.28 17.19 0.40
CA HIS A 413 -17.04 17.15 1.63
C HIS A 413 -16.81 18.40 2.50
N THR A 414 -17.81 18.80 3.30
CA THR A 414 -17.73 19.98 4.19
C THR A 414 -16.58 19.91 5.20
N TYR A 415 -16.22 18.70 5.62
CA TYR A 415 -15.10 18.41 6.53
C TYR A 415 -13.88 17.82 5.81
N ALA A 416 -13.70 18.13 4.53
CA ALA A 416 -12.51 17.75 3.79
C ALA A 416 -11.28 18.51 4.31
N ASP A 417 -10.14 17.84 4.34
CA ASP A 417 -8.84 18.48 4.56
C ASP A 417 -8.29 19.01 3.23
N ALA A 418 -7.42 20.02 3.29
CA ALA A 418 -6.76 20.58 2.11
C ALA A 418 -6.00 19.54 1.28
N GLN A 419 -5.54 18.45 1.91
CA GLN A 419 -4.84 17.35 1.24
C GLN A 419 -5.76 16.27 0.67
N ASP A 420 -7.08 16.30 0.94
CA ASP A 420 -8.03 15.32 0.42
C ASP A 420 -8.15 15.39 -1.12
N GLY A 421 -8.02 16.59 -1.71
CA GLY A 421 -8.00 16.79 -3.16
C GLY A 421 -6.82 16.10 -3.84
N PRO A 422 -5.57 16.43 -3.46
CA PRO A 422 -4.37 15.72 -3.92
C PRO A 422 -4.44 14.20 -3.72
N LEU A 423 -4.91 13.74 -2.56
CA LEU A 423 -5.09 12.31 -2.27
C LEU A 423 -6.06 11.65 -3.25
N ALA A 424 -7.26 12.22 -3.43
CA ALA A 424 -8.28 11.70 -4.33
C ALA A 424 -7.78 11.70 -5.79
N SER A 425 -7.06 12.75 -6.20
CA SER A 425 -6.51 12.85 -7.56
C SER A 425 -5.56 11.70 -7.90
N MET A 426 -4.72 11.30 -6.94
CA MET A 426 -3.78 10.19 -7.12
C MET A 426 -4.44 8.82 -6.94
N ALA A 427 -5.46 8.72 -6.08
CA ALA A 427 -6.26 7.50 -5.96
C ALA A 427 -6.98 7.19 -7.27
N VAL A 428 -7.61 8.20 -7.88
CA VAL A 428 -8.30 8.07 -9.18
C VAL A 428 -7.31 7.73 -10.29
N LEU A 429 -6.19 8.46 -10.40
CA LEU A 429 -5.15 8.16 -11.39
C LEU A 429 -4.69 6.70 -11.32
N ARG A 430 -4.39 6.20 -10.12
CA ARG A 430 -3.85 4.83 -9.92
C ARG A 430 -4.91 3.75 -10.04
N ARG A 431 -6.15 4.06 -9.71
CA ARG A 431 -7.28 3.15 -9.88
C ARG A 431 -7.60 2.89 -11.35
N ASP A 432 -7.54 3.94 -12.17
CA ASP A 432 -7.90 3.88 -13.59
C ASP A 432 -6.70 3.44 -14.46
N LEU A 433 -5.48 3.55 -13.93
CA LEU A 433 -4.26 3.06 -14.59
C LEU A 433 -4.30 1.55 -14.87
N ASP A 434 -4.87 0.75 -13.95
CA ASP A 434 -5.01 -0.71 -14.14
C ASP A 434 -5.87 -1.04 -15.38
N ASP A 435 -6.92 -0.24 -15.61
CA ASP A 435 -7.81 -0.39 -16.76
C ASP A 435 -7.09 -0.01 -18.06
N LEU A 436 -6.30 1.08 -18.05
CA LEU A 436 -5.45 1.48 -19.18
C LEU A 436 -4.39 0.40 -19.50
N PHE A 437 -3.70 -0.14 -18.49
CA PHE A 437 -2.71 -1.20 -18.69
C PHE A 437 -3.33 -2.45 -19.31
N THR A 438 -4.53 -2.82 -18.87
CA THR A 438 -5.27 -3.95 -19.42
C THR A 438 -5.68 -3.71 -20.88
N GLU A 439 -6.16 -2.51 -21.20
CA GLU A 439 -6.51 -2.13 -22.56
C GLU A 439 -5.30 -2.17 -23.49
N VAL A 440 -4.20 -1.51 -23.10
CA VAL A 440 -2.97 -1.44 -23.89
C VAL A 440 -2.39 -2.84 -24.14
N ARG A 441 -2.33 -3.68 -23.11
CA ARG A 441 -1.89 -5.08 -23.23
C ARG A 441 -2.75 -5.85 -24.22
N THR A 442 -4.06 -5.78 -24.06
CA THR A 442 -5.01 -6.49 -24.92
C THR A 442 -4.83 -6.10 -26.39
N ARG A 443 -4.58 -4.82 -26.68
CA ARG A 443 -4.32 -4.34 -28.05
C ARG A 443 -2.99 -4.90 -28.61
N CYS A 444 -1.96 -5.00 -27.79
CA CYS A 444 -0.69 -5.64 -28.20
C CYS A 444 -0.86 -7.14 -28.46
N ASP A 445 -1.55 -7.88 -27.58
CA ASP A 445 -1.70 -9.34 -27.69
C ASP A 445 -2.66 -9.77 -28.80
N THR A 446 -3.67 -8.95 -29.10
CA THR A 446 -4.60 -9.21 -30.21
C THR A 446 -4.04 -8.83 -31.58
N TYR A 447 -2.82 -8.29 -31.63
CA TYR A 447 -2.16 -7.96 -32.88
C TYR A 447 -2.05 -9.20 -33.78
N ARG A 448 -2.48 -9.03 -35.03
CA ARG A 448 -2.23 -9.98 -36.11
C ARG A 448 -1.46 -9.26 -37.22
N PRO A 449 -0.50 -9.91 -37.89
CA PRO A 449 0.29 -9.32 -38.98
C PRO A 449 -0.53 -8.76 -40.16
N VAL A 450 -1.83 -9.08 -40.22
CA VAL A 450 -2.78 -8.58 -41.21
C VAL A 450 -3.23 -7.14 -40.91
N ASN A 451 -3.17 -6.71 -39.64
CA ASN A 451 -3.52 -5.36 -39.24
C ASN A 451 -2.33 -4.41 -39.43
N PRO A 452 -2.54 -3.17 -39.93
CA PRO A 452 -1.46 -2.21 -40.09
C PRO A 452 -0.90 -1.80 -38.71
N GLY A 453 0.34 -2.17 -38.41
CA GLY A 453 1.05 -1.81 -37.17
C GLY A 453 1.01 -0.32 -36.79
N PRO A 454 1.11 0.64 -37.74
CA PRO A 454 0.97 2.06 -37.45
C PRO A 454 -0.41 2.46 -36.90
N LYS A 455 -1.48 1.79 -37.35
CA LYS A 455 -2.84 2.07 -36.86
C LYS A 455 -2.99 1.65 -35.40
N ILE A 456 -2.42 0.52 -35.02
CA ILE A 456 -2.43 0.04 -33.63
C ILE A 456 -1.61 0.96 -32.74
N ALA A 457 -0.45 1.43 -33.23
CA ALA A 457 0.34 2.42 -32.51
C ALA A 457 -0.46 3.71 -32.26
N GLN A 458 -1.18 4.20 -33.28
CA GLN A 458 -2.04 5.38 -33.15
C GLN A 458 -3.19 5.15 -32.15
N GLU A 459 -3.89 4.02 -32.23
CA GLU A 459 -4.99 3.71 -31.30
C GLU A 459 -4.51 3.61 -29.85
N ILE A 460 -3.33 3.00 -29.61
CA ILE A 460 -2.71 2.94 -28.28
C ILE A 460 -2.34 4.35 -27.80
N ASP A 461 -1.79 5.18 -28.68
CA ASP A 461 -1.38 6.56 -28.36
C ASP A 461 -2.60 7.40 -27.98
N GLU A 462 -3.69 7.30 -28.76
CA GLU A 462 -4.97 7.95 -28.48
C GLU A 462 -5.55 7.52 -27.12
N SER A 463 -5.50 6.23 -26.78
CA SER A 463 -5.96 5.75 -25.47
C SER A 463 -5.12 6.31 -24.32
N ILE A 464 -3.79 6.34 -24.47
CA ILE A 464 -2.88 6.88 -23.44
C ILE A 464 -3.07 8.38 -23.27
N GLU A 465 -3.09 9.15 -24.35
CA GLU A 465 -3.26 10.60 -24.29
C GLU A 465 -4.65 10.98 -23.75
N SER A 466 -5.72 10.31 -24.22
CA SER A 466 -7.08 10.53 -23.70
C SER A 466 -7.16 10.31 -22.19
N PHE A 467 -6.50 9.27 -21.66
CA PHE A 467 -6.42 9.00 -20.23
C PHE A 467 -5.77 10.16 -19.45
N PHE A 468 -4.59 10.60 -19.88
CA PHE A 468 -3.86 11.67 -19.18
C PHE A 468 -4.50 13.05 -19.38
N GLU A 469 -5.12 13.31 -20.52
CA GLU A 469 -5.89 14.53 -20.76
C GLU A 469 -7.15 14.57 -19.88
N ALA A 470 -7.88 13.46 -19.74
CA ALA A 470 -9.05 13.39 -18.87
C ALA A 470 -8.66 13.74 -17.42
N TRP A 471 -7.54 13.20 -16.95
CA TRP A 471 -7.01 13.55 -15.63
C TRP A 471 -6.60 15.04 -15.56
N SER A 472 -5.90 15.54 -16.58
CA SER A 472 -5.41 16.92 -16.64
C SER A 472 -6.52 17.96 -16.79
N ARG A 473 -7.70 17.57 -17.29
CA ARG A 473 -8.89 18.45 -17.31
C ARG A 473 -9.61 18.49 -15.96
N ALA A 474 -9.61 17.37 -15.23
CA ALA A 474 -10.41 17.22 -14.01
C ALA A 474 -9.75 17.78 -12.75
N TRP A 475 -8.43 17.63 -12.61
CA TRP A 475 -7.76 17.78 -11.30
C TRP A 475 -6.96 19.06 -11.04
N PRO A 476 -6.37 19.76 -12.03
CA PRO A 476 -5.57 20.96 -11.73
C PRO A 476 -6.32 22.04 -10.95
N SER A 477 -7.61 22.24 -11.21
CA SER A 477 -8.43 23.20 -10.44
C SER A 477 -8.55 22.87 -8.94
N VAL A 478 -8.36 21.61 -8.57
CA VAL A 478 -8.47 21.10 -7.20
C VAL A 478 -7.10 21.11 -6.49
N ILE A 479 -6.01 20.84 -7.21
CA ILE A 479 -4.70 20.54 -6.61
C ILE A 479 -3.61 21.56 -6.93
N SER A 480 -3.85 22.49 -7.85
CA SER A 480 -2.88 23.53 -8.17
C SER A 480 -2.61 24.40 -6.96
N ASP A 481 -1.38 24.86 -6.88
CA ASP A 481 -0.95 25.81 -5.88
C ASP A 481 -1.76 27.12 -6.00
N PRO A 482 -2.35 27.65 -4.91
CA PRO A 482 -3.22 28.82 -4.99
C PRO A 482 -2.53 30.08 -5.54
N GLU A 483 -1.22 30.23 -5.30
CA GLU A 483 -0.46 31.42 -5.68
C GLU A 483 0.04 31.31 -7.12
N SER A 484 0.70 30.19 -7.43
CA SER A 484 1.36 29.98 -8.73
C SER A 484 0.42 29.41 -9.80
N LYS A 485 -0.74 28.87 -9.42
CA LYS A 485 -1.70 28.16 -10.29
C LYS A 485 -1.11 26.98 -11.06
N THR A 486 0.09 26.54 -10.70
CA THR A 486 0.76 25.38 -11.29
C THR A 486 0.62 24.17 -10.38
N LEU A 487 0.79 22.99 -10.99
CA LEU A 487 0.86 21.75 -10.22
C LEU A 487 2.10 21.77 -9.33
N PRO A 488 2.03 21.24 -8.10
CA PRO A 488 3.22 20.99 -7.30
C PRO A 488 4.20 20.08 -8.07
N PRO A 489 5.53 20.36 -8.04
CA PRO A 489 6.51 19.56 -8.77
C PRO A 489 6.43 18.06 -8.49
N TYR A 490 6.11 17.68 -7.24
CA TYR A 490 5.94 16.27 -6.90
C TYR A 490 4.78 15.61 -7.66
N VAL A 491 3.66 16.32 -7.88
CA VAL A 491 2.50 15.82 -8.62
C VAL A 491 2.86 15.67 -10.10
N GLU A 492 3.52 16.68 -10.66
CA GLU A 492 3.97 16.66 -12.06
C GLU A 492 4.95 15.51 -12.32
N ILE A 493 5.88 15.24 -11.39
CA ILE A 493 6.76 14.06 -11.45
C ILE A 493 5.95 12.76 -11.40
N LEU A 494 4.97 12.64 -10.49
CA LEU A 494 4.13 11.44 -10.38
C LEU A 494 3.40 11.13 -11.68
N ILE A 495 2.77 12.12 -12.32
CA ILE A 495 2.01 11.94 -13.55
C ILE A 495 2.94 11.65 -14.73
N THR A 496 3.99 12.45 -14.89
CA THR A 496 4.93 12.31 -16.01
C THR A 496 5.66 10.97 -15.96
N HIS A 497 6.04 10.51 -14.76
CA HIS A 497 6.60 9.19 -14.58
C HIS A 497 5.57 8.07 -14.80
N THR A 498 4.30 8.26 -14.41
CA THR A 498 3.26 7.27 -14.70
C THR A 498 3.12 7.09 -16.21
N ARG A 499 3.13 8.19 -16.97
CA ARG A 499 3.17 8.15 -18.44
C ARG A 499 4.40 7.43 -18.98
N LEU A 500 5.59 7.76 -18.45
CA LEU A 500 6.83 7.05 -18.79
C LEU A 500 6.75 5.55 -18.52
N SER A 501 6.15 5.15 -17.39
CA SER A 501 5.99 3.74 -17.01
C SER A 501 5.10 3.00 -18.00
N THR A 502 4.01 3.63 -18.46
CA THR A 502 3.15 3.08 -19.53
C THR A 502 3.93 2.88 -20.83
N TYR A 503 4.75 3.85 -21.22
CA TYR A 503 5.60 3.73 -22.41
C TYR A 503 6.68 2.66 -22.24
N SER A 504 7.34 2.58 -21.09
CA SER A 504 8.35 1.56 -20.81
C SER A 504 7.76 0.15 -20.85
N MET A 505 6.55 -0.04 -20.28
CA MET A 505 5.83 -1.30 -20.34
C MET A 505 5.59 -1.72 -21.81
N LEU A 506 5.17 -0.79 -22.66
CA LEU A 506 4.97 -1.02 -24.09
C LEU A 506 6.27 -1.41 -24.83
N LEU A 507 7.37 -0.73 -24.53
CA LEU A 507 8.68 -1.02 -25.13
C LEU A 507 9.16 -2.44 -24.77
N ASN A 508 8.89 -2.86 -23.53
CA ASN A 508 9.30 -4.15 -22.99
C ASN A 508 8.32 -5.28 -23.31
N HIS A 509 7.15 -4.96 -23.86
CA HIS A 509 6.10 -5.95 -24.13
C HIS A 509 6.57 -6.96 -25.21
N PRO A 510 6.47 -8.28 -24.95
CA PRO A 510 7.02 -9.29 -25.85
C PRO A 510 6.29 -9.34 -27.19
N SER A 511 4.96 -9.23 -27.17
CA SER A 511 4.10 -9.27 -28.38
C SER A 511 3.91 -7.90 -29.05
N ALA A 512 4.48 -6.81 -28.52
CA ALA A 512 4.27 -5.49 -29.11
C ALA A 512 4.94 -5.38 -30.50
N PRO A 513 4.21 -4.87 -31.52
CA PRO A 513 4.76 -4.67 -32.87
C PRO A 513 5.98 -3.74 -32.88
N PRO A 514 6.94 -3.93 -33.80
CA PRO A 514 8.11 -3.07 -33.91
C PRO A 514 7.74 -1.61 -34.24
N GLU A 515 6.65 -1.39 -34.99
CA GLU A 515 6.12 -0.04 -35.24
C GLU A 515 5.64 0.64 -33.96
N VAL A 516 4.94 -0.09 -33.09
CA VAL A 516 4.49 0.41 -31.78
C VAL A 516 5.71 0.79 -30.94
N LYS A 517 6.69 -0.13 -30.82
CA LYS A 517 7.92 0.15 -30.06
C LYS A 517 8.66 1.38 -30.61
N ARG A 518 8.69 1.57 -31.93
CA ARG A 518 9.32 2.72 -32.57
C ARG A 518 8.59 4.04 -32.27
N SER A 519 7.26 4.05 -32.36
CA SER A 519 6.44 5.25 -32.12
C SER A 519 6.60 5.78 -30.70
N PHE A 520 6.64 4.90 -29.69
CA PHE A 520 6.67 5.30 -28.29
C PHE A 520 8.07 5.62 -27.72
N ARG A 521 9.16 5.35 -28.46
CA ARG A 521 10.52 5.71 -28.00
C ARG A 521 10.70 7.21 -27.80
N LYS A 522 10.18 8.03 -28.72
CA LYS A 522 10.24 9.50 -28.61
C LYS A 522 9.43 9.99 -27.41
N SER A 523 8.21 9.47 -27.24
CA SER A 523 7.33 9.80 -26.11
C SER A 523 7.93 9.36 -24.75
N ALA A 524 8.59 8.20 -24.71
CA ALA A 524 9.32 7.73 -23.54
C ALA A 524 10.51 8.63 -23.20
N LEU A 525 11.36 8.95 -24.19
CA LEU A 525 12.50 9.85 -23.98
C LEU A 525 12.04 11.24 -23.51
N SER A 526 11.05 11.83 -24.20
CA SER A 526 10.46 13.13 -23.82
C SER A 526 9.91 13.13 -22.38
N SER A 527 9.19 12.07 -22.00
CA SER A 527 8.67 11.93 -20.63
C SER A 527 9.80 11.78 -19.60
N ALA A 528 10.84 11.02 -19.92
CA ALA A 528 11.99 10.82 -19.05
C ALA A 528 12.79 12.11 -18.81
N LEU A 529 13.03 12.90 -19.87
CA LEU A 529 13.67 14.21 -19.78
C LEU A 529 12.81 15.17 -18.94
N ASN A 530 11.50 15.17 -19.14
CA ASN A 530 10.58 16.01 -18.37
C ASN A 530 10.55 15.66 -16.88
N VAL A 531 10.62 14.38 -16.48
CA VAL A 531 10.72 14.00 -15.06
C VAL A 531 11.96 14.63 -14.41
N MET A 532 13.11 14.55 -15.07
CA MET A 532 14.37 15.14 -14.58
C MET A 532 14.33 16.67 -14.56
N ARG A 533 13.81 17.30 -15.63
CA ARG A 533 13.58 18.76 -15.70
C ARG A 533 12.78 19.26 -14.50
N VAL A 534 11.64 18.63 -14.21
CA VAL A 534 10.76 19.03 -13.10
C VAL A 534 11.47 18.88 -11.76
N ALA A 535 12.27 17.83 -11.59
CA ALA A 535 13.06 17.63 -10.38
C ALA A 535 14.08 18.76 -10.17
N ILE A 536 14.75 19.20 -11.24
CA ILE A 536 15.73 20.30 -11.18
C ILE A 536 15.04 21.64 -10.92
N GLN A 537 14.04 22.00 -11.73
CA GLN A 537 13.31 23.27 -11.59
C GLN A 537 12.55 23.37 -10.25
N GLY A 538 12.09 22.23 -9.73
CA GLY A 538 11.29 22.12 -8.51
C GLY A 538 12.08 21.88 -7.21
N GLU A 539 13.42 21.89 -7.23
CA GLU A 539 14.27 21.46 -6.11
C GLU A 539 13.85 22.05 -4.75
N SER A 540 13.54 23.35 -4.71
CA SER A 540 13.19 24.06 -3.47
C SER A 540 11.95 23.49 -2.78
N ARG A 541 11.03 22.90 -3.54
CA ARG A 541 9.77 22.29 -3.09
C ARG A 541 9.87 20.78 -2.92
N LEU A 542 10.97 20.16 -3.35
CA LEU A 542 11.20 18.70 -3.27
C LEU A 542 12.07 18.29 -2.07
N LYS A 543 12.34 19.20 -1.13
CA LYS A 543 13.16 18.90 0.05
C LYS A 543 12.63 17.71 0.86
N SER A 544 11.33 17.61 1.06
CA SER A 544 10.69 16.48 1.77
C SER A 544 10.27 15.33 0.85
N MET A 545 10.78 15.31 -0.39
CA MET A 545 10.47 14.28 -1.38
C MET A 545 10.64 12.86 -0.81
N PRO A 546 9.66 11.98 -1.04
CA PRO A 546 9.74 10.56 -0.69
C PRO A 546 10.79 9.76 -1.47
N ASN A 547 11.27 8.67 -0.87
CA ASN A 547 12.18 7.71 -1.50
C ASN A 547 11.62 7.09 -2.81
N ASN A 548 10.30 6.89 -2.92
CA ASN A 548 9.72 6.36 -4.17
C ASN A 548 9.86 7.35 -5.32
N THR A 549 9.71 8.65 -5.08
CA THR A 549 9.90 9.69 -6.09
C THR A 549 11.37 9.78 -6.52
N VAL A 550 12.32 9.58 -5.59
CA VAL A 550 13.76 9.45 -5.93
C VAL A 550 13.99 8.29 -6.90
N THR A 551 13.39 7.13 -6.60
CA THR A 551 13.49 5.93 -7.45
C THR A 551 12.93 6.21 -8.84
N MET A 552 11.79 6.89 -8.93
CA MET A 552 11.15 7.30 -10.19
C MET A 552 12.03 8.24 -11.02
N ILE A 553 12.71 9.20 -10.39
CA ILE A 553 13.64 10.11 -11.09
C ILE A 553 14.84 9.33 -11.64
N CYS A 554 15.40 8.40 -10.86
CA CYS A 554 16.52 7.58 -11.33
C CYS A 554 16.12 6.59 -12.42
N PHE A 555 14.89 6.04 -12.37
CA PHE A 555 14.33 5.25 -13.46
C PHE A 555 14.25 6.08 -14.75
N ALA A 556 13.72 7.31 -14.68
CA ALA A 556 13.68 8.22 -15.82
C ALA A 556 15.08 8.52 -16.39
N ALA A 557 16.06 8.81 -15.54
CA ALA A 557 17.44 9.02 -15.97
C ALA A 557 18.02 7.80 -16.70
N SER A 558 17.75 6.59 -16.20
CA SER A 558 18.22 5.34 -16.79
C SER A 558 17.58 5.08 -18.15
N VAL A 559 16.27 5.29 -18.28
CA VAL A 559 15.54 5.17 -19.55
C VAL A 559 16.03 6.22 -20.56
N ALA A 560 16.23 7.47 -20.15
CA ALA A 560 16.74 8.52 -21.03
C ALA A 560 18.15 8.18 -21.54
N LEU A 561 19.03 7.65 -20.68
CA LEU A 561 20.35 7.21 -21.08
C LEU A 561 20.30 6.02 -22.06
N ALA A 562 19.43 5.03 -21.79
CA ALA A 562 19.25 3.88 -22.67
C ALA A 562 18.76 4.28 -24.06
N LEU A 563 17.78 5.19 -24.13
CA LEU A 563 17.17 5.63 -25.39
C LEU A 563 18.02 6.64 -26.16
N SER A 564 19.02 7.25 -25.52
CA SER A 564 19.95 8.20 -26.14
C SER A 564 21.32 7.59 -26.50
N ALA A 565 21.58 6.34 -26.13
CA ALA A 565 22.86 5.68 -26.42
C ALA A 565 23.09 5.53 -27.94
N PRO A 566 24.27 5.92 -28.47
CA PRO A 566 24.58 5.78 -29.88
C PRO A 566 24.71 4.30 -30.26
N VAL A 567 24.03 3.90 -31.32
CA VAL A 567 24.16 2.55 -31.89
C VAL A 567 25.25 2.58 -32.96
N PRO A 568 26.18 1.60 -33.00
CA PRO A 568 27.24 1.55 -33.99
C PRO A 568 26.66 1.32 -35.39
N VAL A 569 26.44 2.40 -36.14
CA VAL A 569 26.13 2.34 -37.58
C VAL A 569 27.42 2.58 -38.36
N PRO A 570 27.76 1.73 -39.35
CA PRO A 570 28.81 2.03 -40.30
C PRO A 570 28.35 3.15 -41.24
N GLU A 571 28.93 4.33 -41.05
CA GLU A 571 29.17 5.41 -42.03
C GLU A 571 27.98 5.98 -42.84
N LYS A 572 27.63 7.24 -42.54
CA LYS A 572 27.75 8.37 -43.47
C LYS A 572 28.08 9.65 -42.65
N PRO A 573 29.08 10.45 -43.05
CA PRO A 573 29.40 11.72 -42.39
C PRO A 573 28.40 12.78 -42.83
N GLY A 574 27.23 12.77 -42.19
CA GLY A 574 26.24 13.83 -42.28
C GLY A 574 25.74 14.11 -40.87
N ASP A 575 26.04 15.30 -40.38
CA ASP A 575 25.59 16.04 -39.18
C ASP A 575 24.41 15.45 -38.35
N MET A 576 24.50 14.20 -37.89
CA MET A 576 23.54 13.61 -36.95
C MET A 576 23.82 14.18 -35.57
N LYS A 577 23.03 15.20 -35.19
CA LYS A 577 23.06 15.82 -33.87
C LYS A 577 22.57 14.83 -32.83
N SER A 578 23.50 14.18 -32.13
CA SER A 578 23.20 13.26 -31.04
C SER A 578 22.71 14.04 -29.82
N LEU A 579 21.56 13.65 -29.26
CA LEU A 579 21.09 14.21 -27.98
C LEU A 579 21.86 13.66 -26.78
N ALA A 580 22.70 12.62 -26.96
CA ALA A 580 23.37 11.93 -25.87
C ALA A 580 24.18 12.86 -24.92
N PRO A 581 24.96 13.86 -25.42
CA PRO A 581 25.66 14.79 -24.54
C PRO A 581 24.71 15.60 -23.66
N SER A 582 23.61 16.12 -24.22
CA SER A 582 22.60 16.87 -23.47
C SER A 582 21.84 16.02 -22.46
N VAL A 583 21.55 14.76 -22.80
CA VAL A 583 20.93 13.82 -21.84
C VAL A 583 21.87 13.53 -20.67
N ARG A 584 23.16 13.28 -20.94
CA ARG A 584 24.16 13.07 -19.89
C ARG A 584 24.27 14.28 -18.96
N HIS A 585 24.32 15.49 -19.53
CA HIS A 585 24.36 16.72 -18.75
C HIS A 585 23.15 16.87 -17.82
N LEU A 586 21.94 16.63 -18.33
CA LEU A 586 20.71 16.65 -17.52
C LEU A 586 20.74 15.62 -16.39
N ILE A 587 21.29 14.42 -16.63
CA ILE A 587 21.43 13.38 -15.60
C ILE A 587 22.44 13.83 -14.52
N GLU A 588 23.52 14.51 -14.88
CA GLU A 588 24.50 15.05 -13.92
C GLU A 588 23.92 16.17 -13.05
N ASP A 589 23.11 17.05 -13.63
CA ASP A 589 22.40 18.09 -12.89
C ASP A 589 21.37 17.48 -11.93
N THR A 590 20.61 16.49 -12.42
CA THR A 590 19.67 15.71 -11.60
C THR A 590 20.39 15.03 -10.44
N ALA A 591 21.53 14.40 -10.68
CA ALA A 591 22.34 13.78 -9.64
C ALA A 591 22.77 14.79 -8.56
N THR A 592 23.19 15.99 -8.99
CA THR A 592 23.55 17.09 -8.08
C THR A 592 22.37 17.51 -7.21
N VAL A 593 21.19 17.69 -7.79
CA VAL A 593 19.96 18.03 -7.06
C VAL A 593 19.58 16.94 -6.06
N LEU A 594 19.61 15.67 -6.46
CA LEU A 594 19.28 14.54 -5.57
C LEU A 594 20.24 14.45 -4.38
N GLU A 595 21.55 14.63 -4.61
CA GLU A 595 22.54 14.66 -3.54
C GLU A 595 22.28 15.81 -2.56
N ARG A 596 22.03 17.03 -3.06
CA ARG A 596 21.71 18.20 -2.22
C ARG A 596 20.46 17.99 -1.38
N ILE A 597 19.38 17.48 -1.99
CA ILE A 597 18.13 17.18 -1.28
C ILE A 597 18.39 16.15 -0.18
N GLY A 598 19.07 15.04 -0.50
CA GLY A 598 19.31 13.95 0.45
C GLY A 598 20.28 14.31 1.58
N SER A 599 21.21 15.21 1.34
CA SER A 599 22.22 15.66 2.33
C SER A 599 21.78 16.86 3.17
N THR A 600 20.53 17.33 3.01
CA THR A 600 20.01 18.49 3.74
C THR A 600 18.85 18.07 4.64
N PRO A 601 18.95 18.27 5.97
CA PRO A 601 20.15 18.64 6.74
C PRO A 601 21.21 17.52 6.75
N SER A 602 22.43 17.83 7.20
CA SER A 602 23.60 16.93 7.10
C SER A 602 23.42 15.56 7.78
N HIS A 603 22.58 15.48 8.82
CA HIS A 603 22.26 14.23 9.52
C HIS A 603 21.15 13.40 8.86
N ARG A 604 20.46 13.93 7.84
CA ARG A 604 19.36 13.23 7.18
C ARG A 604 19.83 11.96 6.46
N ASN A 605 20.96 12.06 5.74
CA ASN A 605 21.53 11.00 4.92
C ASN A 605 20.46 10.22 4.13
N GLY A 606 19.60 10.95 3.40
CA GLY A 606 18.44 10.36 2.72
C GLY A 606 18.85 9.49 1.53
N ALA A 607 17.94 8.61 1.09
CA ALA A 607 18.18 7.71 -0.03
C ALA A 607 18.61 8.46 -1.32
N SER A 608 18.13 9.71 -1.52
CA SER A 608 18.52 10.57 -2.64
C SER A 608 20.03 10.72 -2.82
N VAL A 609 20.82 10.67 -1.75
CA VAL A 609 22.29 10.73 -1.85
C VAL A 609 22.86 9.50 -2.57
N VAL A 610 22.38 8.31 -2.22
CA VAL A 610 22.82 7.04 -2.82
C VAL A 610 22.44 7.01 -4.30
N TYR A 611 21.21 7.40 -4.60
CA TYR A 611 20.68 7.45 -5.96
C TYR A 611 21.38 8.51 -6.83
N GLY A 612 21.67 9.70 -6.29
CA GLY A 612 22.45 10.72 -7.02
C GLY A 612 23.87 10.25 -7.34
N ARG A 613 24.56 9.62 -6.38
CA ARG A 613 25.89 9.01 -6.63
C ARG A 613 25.82 7.91 -7.70
N PHE A 614 24.78 7.08 -7.66
CA PHE A 614 24.54 6.06 -8.69
C PHE A 614 24.42 6.68 -10.08
N LEU A 615 23.63 7.74 -10.25
CA LEU A 615 23.50 8.42 -11.54
C LEU A 615 24.84 8.94 -12.08
N ARG A 616 25.72 9.45 -11.22
CA ARG A 616 27.07 9.86 -11.65
C ARG A 616 27.93 8.69 -12.13
N VAL A 617 27.83 7.55 -11.47
CA VAL A 617 28.53 6.32 -11.89
C VAL A 617 27.98 5.85 -13.23
N LEU A 618 26.65 5.89 -13.39
CA LEU A 618 25.95 5.49 -14.61
C LEU A 618 26.40 6.31 -15.83
N VAL A 619 26.48 7.64 -15.69
CA VAL A 619 26.96 8.52 -16.78
C VAL A 619 28.42 8.23 -17.13
N LYS A 620 29.30 8.00 -16.15
CA LYS A 620 30.72 7.69 -16.37
C LYS A 620 30.97 6.34 -17.04
N GLN A 621 30.06 5.37 -16.85
CA GLN A 621 30.18 4.04 -17.44
C GLN A 621 29.54 3.94 -18.83
N ALA A 622 28.79 4.97 -19.25
CA ALA A 622 28.21 5.02 -20.58
C ALA A 622 29.33 5.16 -21.64
N PRO A 623 29.27 4.43 -22.77
CA PRO A 623 30.34 4.43 -23.77
C PRO A 623 30.62 5.84 -24.31
N ASP A 624 31.88 6.27 -24.28
CA ASP A 624 32.30 7.61 -24.71
C ASP A 624 32.23 7.81 -26.24
N ILE A 625 31.97 9.05 -26.65
CA ILE A 625 31.90 9.50 -28.05
C ILE A 625 33.31 9.85 -28.60
N ASP A 626 34.39 9.46 -27.92
CA ASP A 626 35.75 9.79 -28.37
C ASP A 626 36.23 8.87 -29.50
N GLN A 627 35.80 9.18 -30.73
CA GLN A 627 36.55 8.82 -31.94
C GLN A 627 37.71 9.79 -32.15
N ARG A 628 38.79 9.66 -31.37
CA ARG A 628 40.11 9.92 -31.95
C ARG A 628 40.49 8.68 -32.74
N PRO A 629 40.64 8.73 -34.08
CA PRO A 629 41.14 7.58 -34.81
C PRO A 629 42.54 7.28 -34.28
N LEU A 630 42.70 6.10 -33.67
CA LEU A 630 44.00 5.49 -33.43
C LEU A 630 44.73 5.46 -34.78
N ARG A 631 45.65 6.41 -34.99
CA ARG A 631 46.64 6.31 -36.07
C ARG A 631 47.38 5.00 -35.83
N MET A 632 47.11 4.01 -36.67
CA MET A 632 47.96 2.84 -36.76
C MET A 632 49.39 3.29 -37.05
N PRO A 633 50.42 2.68 -36.43
CA PRO A 633 51.79 3.00 -36.79
C PRO A 633 52.02 2.53 -38.23
N SER A 634 52.16 3.51 -39.11
CA SER A 634 52.60 3.31 -40.48
C SER A 634 53.96 2.62 -40.47
N ARG A 635 54.00 1.48 -41.15
CA ARG A 635 55.17 0.64 -41.38
C ARG A 635 56.20 1.42 -42.19
N ASP A 636 57.35 1.72 -41.58
CA ASP A 636 58.49 2.36 -42.24
C ASP A 636 58.95 1.56 -43.48
N PRO A 637 59.27 2.23 -44.60
CA PRO A 637 60.34 1.78 -45.48
C PRO A 637 61.67 2.46 -45.09
N THR A 638 62.74 1.69 -45.27
CA THR A 638 64.17 1.92 -45.02
C THR A 638 64.74 3.30 -45.41
N PRO A 639 65.91 3.70 -44.84
CA PRO A 639 66.41 5.07 -44.87
C PRO A 639 67.23 5.38 -46.13
N SER A 640 67.15 6.62 -46.61
CA SER A 640 68.16 7.22 -47.49
C SER A 640 68.52 8.64 -47.03
N ILE A 641 69.83 8.86 -46.98
CA ILE A 641 70.61 9.99 -46.46
C ILE A 641 70.41 11.29 -47.27
N GLY A 642 70.44 12.45 -46.60
CA GLY A 642 70.68 13.75 -47.27
C GLY A 642 70.36 15.03 -46.48
N ILE A 643 71.28 15.44 -45.59
CA ILE A 643 71.85 16.79 -45.28
C ILE A 643 70.95 18.06 -45.11
N PRO A 644 71.27 18.99 -44.16
CA PRO A 644 70.37 20.00 -43.58
C PRO A 644 70.67 21.47 -43.95
N GLU A 645 69.72 22.40 -43.74
CA GLU A 645 69.93 23.85 -43.59
C GLU A 645 68.68 24.49 -42.94
N LEU A 646 68.73 25.00 -41.70
CA LEU A 646 69.25 26.28 -41.16
C LEU A 646 68.32 27.52 -41.32
N ILE A 647 67.99 28.09 -40.16
CA ILE A 647 67.86 29.53 -39.82
C ILE A 647 66.44 30.17 -39.79
N SER A 648 66.14 30.63 -38.57
CA SER A 648 65.19 31.61 -38.02
C SER A 648 65.20 33.00 -38.72
N PRO A 649 64.68 34.13 -38.18
CA PRO A 649 63.86 34.38 -36.99
C PRO A 649 62.68 35.38 -37.18
N SER A 650 61.87 35.52 -36.13
CA SER A 650 60.94 36.64 -35.87
C SER A 650 61.67 37.96 -35.55
N PRO A 651 60.98 39.11 -35.60
CA PRO A 651 60.82 39.90 -34.36
C PRO A 651 59.50 40.68 -34.21
N ASN A 652 58.86 40.53 -33.04
CA ASN A 652 58.58 41.53 -32.00
C ASN A 652 58.19 43.02 -32.31
N VAL A 653 57.08 43.46 -31.66
CA VAL A 653 56.92 44.62 -30.71
C VAL A 653 55.94 45.78 -31.07
N ASP A 654 55.11 46.12 -30.05
CA ASP A 654 54.31 47.32 -29.71
C ASP A 654 53.16 47.79 -30.65
N GLY A 655 51.97 48.24 -30.22
CA GLY A 655 51.42 48.65 -28.92
C GLY A 655 50.80 50.06 -29.02
N THR A 656 49.46 50.22 -28.96
CA THR A 656 48.75 51.44 -28.48
C THR A 656 47.20 51.39 -28.63
N LEU A 657 46.49 51.77 -27.55
CA LEU A 657 45.06 52.18 -27.49
C LEU A 657 44.92 53.61 -28.08
N VAL A 658 43.78 54.16 -28.54
CA VAL A 658 42.52 54.56 -27.86
C VAL A 658 41.43 54.96 -28.96
N PRO A 659 40.25 55.60 -28.69
CA PRO A 659 38.89 55.02 -28.68
C PRO A 659 37.86 55.63 -29.68
N SER A 660 36.60 55.16 -29.63
CA SER A 660 35.31 55.92 -29.74
C SER A 660 34.32 55.53 -30.86
N THR A 661 33.20 54.93 -30.43
CA THR A 661 31.79 55.21 -30.76
C THR A 661 31.33 55.48 -32.21
N SER A 662 30.36 54.69 -32.71
CA SER A 662 29.04 55.17 -33.15
C SER A 662 28.08 54.03 -33.56
N HIS A 663 26.79 54.33 -33.46
CA HIS A 663 25.60 53.48 -33.40
C HIS A 663 25.07 52.91 -34.74
N HIS A 664 24.09 51.99 -34.57
CA HIS A 664 22.99 51.57 -35.47
C HIS A 664 23.31 50.37 -36.39
N LEU A 665 22.46 49.38 -36.64
CA LEU A 665 20.99 49.23 -36.58
C LEU A 665 20.66 47.73 -36.37
N GLY A 666 19.47 47.43 -35.83
CA GLY A 666 19.03 46.06 -35.54
C GLY A 666 18.89 45.16 -36.77
N GLN A 667 19.14 43.87 -36.53
CA GLN A 667 18.64 42.75 -37.33
C GLN A 667 18.20 41.64 -36.38
N ASP A 668 16.94 41.20 -36.55
CA ASP A 668 16.31 40.06 -35.90
C ASP A 668 17.13 38.77 -36.08
N PRO A 669 17.33 37.94 -35.05
CA PRO A 669 17.81 36.57 -35.21
C PRO A 669 16.62 35.60 -35.25
N LEU A 670 15.78 35.70 -36.29
CA LEU A 670 14.96 34.59 -36.74
C LEU A 670 15.50 34.14 -38.10
N SER A 671 16.59 33.35 -38.08
CA SER A 671 17.05 32.43 -39.14
C SER A 671 18.55 32.13 -39.00
N SER A 672 18.95 31.26 -38.07
CA SER A 672 20.20 30.52 -38.17
C SER A 672 20.18 29.30 -37.25
N GLY A 673 20.05 28.10 -37.82
CA GLY A 673 19.87 26.82 -37.13
C GLY A 673 21.12 26.25 -36.44
N TYR A 674 21.93 27.10 -35.80
CA TYR A 674 23.04 26.65 -34.96
C TYR A 674 22.54 26.40 -33.54
N TRP A 675 22.30 25.12 -33.23
CA TRP A 675 22.11 24.69 -31.86
C TRP A 675 23.48 24.69 -31.15
N PRO A 676 23.58 25.10 -29.88
CA PRO A 676 24.80 24.92 -29.09
C PRO A 676 25.18 23.43 -28.99
N ASP A 677 26.48 23.12 -28.81
CA ASP A 677 27.03 21.75 -28.72
C ASP A 677 26.34 20.87 -27.66
N THR A 678 25.70 21.51 -26.67
CA THR A 678 24.83 20.88 -25.69
C THR A 678 23.58 21.73 -25.45
N LEU A 679 22.41 21.13 -25.67
CA LEU A 679 21.11 21.67 -25.26
C LEU A 679 20.94 21.63 -23.74
N ASP A 680 20.43 22.72 -23.17
CA ASP A 680 20.05 22.80 -21.76
C ASP A 680 18.57 22.39 -21.59
N PHE A 681 18.33 21.10 -21.48
CA PHE A 681 16.99 20.56 -21.21
C PHE A 681 16.41 21.01 -19.87
N SER A 682 17.26 21.45 -18.92
CA SER A 682 16.80 21.89 -17.60
C SER A 682 16.11 23.25 -17.65
N ALA A 683 16.47 24.11 -18.61
CA ALA A 683 15.88 25.42 -18.82
C ALA A 683 14.66 25.42 -19.76
N MET A 684 14.49 24.36 -20.55
CA MET A 684 13.37 24.23 -21.50
C MET A 684 12.03 23.99 -20.80
N SER A 685 10.94 24.35 -21.47
CA SER A 685 9.56 23.99 -21.11
C SER A 685 9.21 22.57 -21.58
N TYR A 686 8.07 22.05 -21.11
CA TYR A 686 7.56 20.74 -21.51
C TYR A 686 7.42 20.61 -23.04
N ASN A 687 6.84 21.64 -23.69
CA ASN A 687 6.61 21.63 -25.13
C ASN A 687 7.91 21.73 -25.92
N GLU A 688 8.86 22.56 -25.47
CA GLU A 688 10.17 22.69 -26.13
C GLU A 688 10.96 21.37 -26.09
N ILE A 689 10.94 20.64 -24.98
CA ILE A 689 11.54 19.29 -24.92
C ILE A 689 10.86 18.36 -25.92
N ASN A 690 9.52 18.37 -25.97
CA ASN A 690 8.76 17.48 -26.85
C ASN A 690 9.03 17.77 -28.33
N GLU A 691 9.06 19.04 -28.71
CA GLU A 691 9.40 19.49 -30.07
C GLU A 691 10.84 19.13 -30.43
N THR A 692 11.79 19.32 -29.51
CA THR A 692 13.21 18.97 -29.70
C THR A 692 13.39 17.46 -29.92
N VAL A 693 12.78 16.62 -29.10
CA VAL A 693 12.86 15.16 -29.25
C VAL A 693 12.14 14.67 -30.53
N THR A 694 11.05 15.34 -30.91
CA THR A 694 10.29 14.98 -32.11
C THR A 694 11.05 15.34 -33.39
N SER A 695 11.68 16.51 -33.41
CA SER A 695 12.46 17.03 -34.54
C SER A 695 13.86 16.43 -34.66
N ALA A 696 14.40 15.85 -33.60
CA ALA A 696 15.68 15.15 -33.65
C ALA A 696 15.57 13.86 -34.50
N ASP A 697 16.45 13.74 -35.50
CA ASP A 697 16.57 12.61 -36.42
C ASP A 697 17.28 11.41 -35.75
N LEU A 698 16.82 11.04 -34.54
CA LEU A 698 17.44 10.05 -33.65
C LEU A 698 17.43 8.61 -34.19
N PHE A 699 16.61 8.29 -35.20
CA PHE A 699 16.26 6.90 -35.53
C PHE A 699 16.21 6.65 -37.04
N SER A 700 17.38 6.47 -37.68
CA SER A 700 17.44 5.99 -39.07
C SER A 700 16.93 4.54 -39.19
N THR A 701 16.26 4.26 -40.30
CA THR A 701 15.36 3.13 -40.58
C THR A 701 16.02 1.73 -40.65
N ALA A 702 17.34 1.62 -40.46
CA ALA A 702 18.07 0.35 -40.52
C ALA A 702 18.37 -0.28 -39.14
N LEU A 703 18.08 0.46 -38.06
CA LEU A 703 18.49 0.12 -36.69
C LEU A 703 17.49 -0.77 -35.92
N LEU A 704 16.52 -1.34 -36.63
CA LEU A 704 15.19 -1.64 -36.08
C LEU A 704 14.92 -3.12 -35.79
N ASP A 705 15.87 -4.01 -36.12
CA ASP A 705 15.70 -5.47 -35.99
C ASP A 705 16.74 -6.17 -35.09
N LEU A 706 17.60 -5.43 -34.39
CA LEU A 706 18.51 -6.06 -33.43
C LEU A 706 17.76 -6.33 -32.11
N PRO A 707 17.80 -7.58 -31.60
CA PRO A 707 17.34 -7.86 -30.26
C PRO A 707 18.13 -6.99 -29.31
N TRP A 708 17.46 -6.42 -28.31
CA TRP A 708 18.17 -5.87 -27.16
C TRP A 708 19.16 -6.90 -26.68
N ASP A 709 20.42 -6.51 -26.61
CA ASP A 709 21.51 -7.42 -26.32
C ASP A 709 21.39 -7.87 -24.86
N ASP A 710 20.85 -9.08 -24.66
CA ASP A 710 20.75 -9.78 -23.37
C ASP A 710 22.12 -9.97 -22.68
N SER A 711 23.23 -9.62 -23.35
CA SER A 711 24.57 -9.75 -22.81
C SER A 711 24.99 -8.65 -21.84
N ASN A 712 24.17 -7.61 -21.61
CA ASN A 712 24.45 -6.57 -20.61
C ASN A 712 23.56 -6.72 -19.36
N PRO A 713 23.94 -7.57 -18.38
CA PRO A 713 23.10 -7.96 -17.24
C PRO A 713 22.69 -6.80 -16.31
N LEU A 714 23.33 -5.63 -16.43
CA LEU A 714 23.00 -4.44 -15.65
C LEU A 714 21.71 -3.73 -16.10
N TRP A 715 21.29 -3.90 -17.35
CA TRP A 715 20.23 -3.10 -17.98
C TRP A 715 18.92 -3.88 -18.13
N THR A 716 19.01 -5.20 -18.36
CA THR A 716 17.88 -6.11 -18.51
C THR A 716 17.14 -6.37 -17.18
N ASP A 717 17.86 -6.49 -16.06
CA ASP A 717 17.25 -6.80 -14.75
C ASP A 717 16.42 -5.64 -14.15
N TRP A 718 16.65 -4.39 -14.55
CA TRP A 718 15.94 -3.22 -14.02
C TRP A 718 14.71 -2.80 -14.84
N MET A 719 14.69 -3.09 -16.14
CA MET A 719 13.55 -2.75 -17.01
C MET A 719 12.52 -3.87 -17.12
N ASN A 720 12.86 -5.08 -16.69
CA ASN A 720 11.89 -6.14 -16.47
C ASN A 720 11.08 -5.81 -15.20
N LEU A 721 10.03 -5.00 -15.36
CA LEU A 721 8.95 -4.93 -14.39
C LEU A 721 8.49 -6.38 -14.14
N PRO A 722 8.58 -6.90 -12.90
CA PRO A 722 8.01 -8.18 -12.56
C PRO A 722 6.58 -8.21 -13.03
N ASP A 723 6.26 -9.36 -13.60
CA ASP A 723 4.93 -9.80 -13.94
C ASP A 723 3.91 -9.38 -12.86
N PHE A 724 3.20 -8.27 -13.09
CA PHE A 724 2.13 -7.77 -12.21
C PHE A 724 1.10 -8.87 -12.03
N ASN A 725 1.03 -9.47 -10.83
CA ASN A 725 0.19 -10.61 -10.41
C ASN A 725 -0.72 -11.20 -11.49
N TYR A 726 -0.22 -12.27 -12.08
CA TYR A 726 -0.89 -13.13 -13.04
C TYR A 726 -1.74 -14.14 -12.25
N ALA A 727 -3.05 -13.93 -12.24
CA ALA A 727 -4.05 -14.94 -11.94
C ALA A 727 -5.35 -14.59 -12.67
#